data_AF-A0A2E8UHY8-F1
#
_entry.id   AF-A0A2E8UHY8-F1
#
_cell.length_a   1.000
_cell.length_b   1.000
_cell.length_c   1.000
_cell.angle_alpha   90.00
_cell.angle_beta   90.00
_cell.angle_gamma   90.00
#
_symmetry.space_group_name_H-M   'P 1'
#
loop_
_entity.id
_entity.type
_entity.pdbx_description
1 polymer ?
#
loop_
_entity_poly.entity_id
_entity_poly.type
_entity_poly.pdbx_seq_one_letter_code
_entity_poly.pdbx_strand_id
1 'polypeptide(L)'
;MDSQNTITIHKREWSRTESIERIASRFFIIGEESTGRFSWVVEARSGFSNNDAITELNAELIELGLIGTISKSDPPVLSIVERSYGSGILPNWQIASVWSFSVIMMLFAGSAWATKVGAAGNPYAQSALFYAFPMTSVLLLASEVKRRLNKKAGINSGHLIPLAMPQISSFWWPFGLFGLFSQRNPEHTYIPSRRKLARIEISVPAILFVSGQPLIFAGLMMTPSTPPTDLSTAPLAYYGSIAPNLASSLFIGPDLAIRLQWIHPIGLAGLSLSTIAWLLMLPIPGLPGDRILSAILGRDRHMDMTTQNILFVLSLGALISVFVSTEFIPWLVIATIACMRRFGNDQLRPPMVINMSQGFPRESLERYTAAAVVILLLGLPGALPASEFEGWEEGLDRSAWPSSILVDEEQQIEIPLSPIGAEVLSGEIYFEIDDPSNSGWEILGSNGDSILYYRFDGVMQSEEGSILLNIQKNMSSLIPAHPARIIMTVDDGKTISQNQILVTAPAGSSPFSASWMMATNSSVACLDIETTSGDSGTWSVNDPFWTSEDMTIEEGTRSNFCITPLPGAIEGAERDDRGRALGPLITFTPDVDPENDTKHWQLPITGSEPWIIASNKVITVPSWMAVPNSTIIYGSGDTYPSCVLTETQTPHTFTGGSLNWTIESSPLKLPNESVEINLRVPQEGWIAVCDGLEFIESLRIRDGPGAMLELSPMGVAIQYESIVIINTENVTLPLLRDWSGDAPSLDIWSVSAPDILNQNQSTLVTITSEKEEGLHNIFWISTTDEAVVLNFATRCTLGGCG
;
A
#
# COMPACT_ATOMS: atom_id res chain seq x y z
N MET A 1 78.51 1.36 -39.69
CA MET A 1 78.55 1.91 -41.06
C MET A 1 77.12 1.88 -41.56
N ASP A 2 76.52 3.06 -41.55
CA ASP A 2 75.12 3.33 -41.89
C ASP A 2 74.86 3.12 -43.38
N SER A 3 73.77 2.44 -43.71
CA SER A 3 73.16 2.56 -45.02
C SER A 3 72.30 3.82 -45.01
N GLN A 4 72.86 4.92 -45.51
CA GLN A 4 72.10 6.14 -45.78
C GLN A 4 71.08 5.83 -46.88
N ASN A 5 69.81 5.65 -46.48
CA ASN A 5 68.68 5.74 -47.39
C ASN A 5 68.69 7.15 -47.99
N THR A 6 69.09 7.25 -49.25
CA THR A 6 69.04 8.50 -49.99
C THR A 6 67.58 8.86 -50.24
N ILE A 7 67.11 9.93 -49.60
CA ILE A 7 65.79 10.51 -49.88
C ILE A 7 65.84 11.03 -51.31
N THR A 8 65.14 10.37 -52.23
CA THR A 8 64.99 10.84 -53.61
C THR A 8 64.12 12.09 -53.61
N ILE A 9 64.75 13.26 -53.66
CA ILE A 9 64.06 14.54 -53.80
C ILE A 9 63.39 14.56 -55.18
N HIS A 10 62.06 14.66 -55.19
CA HIS A 10 61.29 14.81 -56.43
C HIS A 10 61.71 16.11 -57.14
N LYS A 11 61.82 16.08 -58.47
CA LYS A 11 62.22 17.23 -59.31
C LYS A 11 61.28 18.45 -59.25
N ARG A 12 60.10 18.32 -58.63
CA ARG A 12 59.07 19.35 -58.54
C ARG A 12 58.51 19.34 -57.12
N GLU A 13 58.42 20.51 -56.50
CA GLU A 13 57.69 20.69 -55.24
C GLU A 13 56.20 20.43 -55.51
N TRP A 14 55.63 19.46 -54.79
CA TRP A 14 54.19 19.18 -54.86
C TRP A 14 53.47 20.03 -53.83
N SER A 15 52.33 20.60 -54.22
CA SER A 15 51.40 21.13 -53.24
C SER A 15 50.85 19.99 -52.37
N ARG A 16 50.37 20.32 -51.16
CA ARG A 16 49.72 19.33 -50.27
C ARG A 16 48.54 18.63 -50.95
N THR A 17 47.84 19.33 -51.85
CA THR A 17 46.74 18.80 -52.65
C THR A 17 47.24 17.79 -53.69
N GLU A 18 48.26 18.16 -54.48
CA GLU A 18 48.85 17.28 -55.51
C GLU A 18 49.46 16.01 -54.91
N SER A 19 50.05 16.09 -53.71
CA SER A 19 50.63 14.91 -53.04
C SER A 19 49.55 13.95 -52.54
N ILE A 20 48.50 14.47 -51.92
CA ILE A 20 47.35 13.69 -51.44
C ILE A 20 46.61 13.05 -52.63
N GLU A 21 46.38 13.81 -53.70
CA GLU A 21 45.78 13.32 -54.94
C GLU A 21 46.63 12.20 -55.55
N ARG A 22 47.96 12.36 -55.58
CA ARG A 22 48.85 11.33 -56.11
C ARG A 22 48.80 10.04 -55.28
N ILE A 23 48.70 10.13 -53.96
CA ILE A 23 48.53 8.97 -53.07
C ILE A 23 47.18 8.30 -53.34
N ALA A 24 46.09 9.07 -53.37
CA ALA A 24 44.75 8.57 -53.67
C ALA A 24 44.67 7.89 -55.05
N SER A 25 45.37 8.42 -56.05
CA SER A 25 45.36 7.92 -57.43
C SER A 25 45.92 6.51 -57.58
N ARG A 26 46.66 6.00 -56.57
CA ARG A 26 47.18 4.63 -56.56
C ARG A 26 46.04 3.60 -56.41
N PHE A 27 45.00 3.96 -55.66
CA PHE A 27 43.90 3.07 -55.27
C PHE A 27 42.58 3.41 -55.98
N PHE A 28 42.37 4.69 -56.30
CA PHE A 28 41.18 5.20 -56.96
C PHE A 28 41.50 5.84 -58.31
N ILE A 29 40.57 5.74 -59.25
CA ILE A 29 40.49 6.61 -60.43
C ILE A 29 39.86 7.92 -59.96
N ILE A 30 40.63 9.01 -60.04
CA ILE A 30 40.21 10.34 -59.56
C ILE A 30 39.52 11.08 -60.70
N GLY A 31 38.29 11.53 -60.45
CA GLY A 31 37.46 12.35 -61.33
C GLY A 31 37.43 13.82 -60.89
N GLU A 32 36.28 14.47 -61.08
CA GLU A 32 36.12 15.91 -60.78
C GLU A 32 36.26 16.23 -59.27
N GLU A 33 36.78 17.42 -58.97
CA GLU A 33 36.81 17.96 -57.62
C GLU A 33 35.39 18.19 -57.08
N SER A 34 35.16 17.74 -55.85
CA SER A 34 33.88 17.88 -55.15
C SER A 34 33.93 19.03 -54.13
N THR A 35 32.79 19.35 -53.52
CA THR A 35 32.67 20.36 -52.47
C THR A 35 33.43 19.96 -51.19
N GLY A 36 34.69 20.34 -51.09
CA GLY A 36 35.56 20.08 -49.95
C GLY A 36 37.03 20.41 -50.25
N ARG A 37 37.84 20.64 -49.21
CA ARG A 37 39.25 21.08 -49.37
C ARG A 37 40.16 20.01 -49.99
N PHE A 38 39.83 18.74 -49.78
CA PHE A 38 40.48 17.57 -50.38
C PHE A 38 39.39 16.54 -50.70
N SER A 39 38.66 16.75 -51.79
CA SER A 39 37.58 15.84 -52.18
C SER A 39 37.41 15.69 -53.68
N TRP A 40 37.22 14.45 -54.12
CA TRP A 40 37.09 14.10 -55.54
C TRP A 40 36.03 13.02 -55.71
N VAL A 41 35.35 13.03 -56.85
CA VAL A 41 34.59 11.87 -57.33
C VAL A 41 35.60 10.76 -57.65
N VAL A 42 35.37 9.56 -57.14
CA VAL A 42 36.30 8.44 -57.29
C VAL A 42 35.62 7.16 -57.73
N GLU A 43 36.36 6.31 -58.43
CA GLU A 43 35.99 4.91 -58.69
C GLU A 43 37.15 4.00 -58.28
N ALA A 44 36.88 2.87 -57.63
CA ALA A 44 37.96 1.94 -57.28
C ALA A 44 38.65 1.41 -58.53
N ARG A 45 39.99 1.35 -58.51
CA ARG A 45 40.76 0.81 -59.63
C ARG A 45 40.48 -0.69 -59.81
N SER A 46 40.53 -1.18 -61.05
CA SER A 46 40.31 -2.58 -61.40
C SER A 46 41.09 -3.55 -60.50
N GLY A 47 40.36 -4.42 -59.79
CA GLY A 47 40.93 -5.38 -58.83
C GLY A 47 40.72 -5.02 -57.35
N PHE A 48 40.31 -3.78 -57.04
CA PHE A 48 39.90 -3.37 -55.70
C PHE A 48 38.39 -3.17 -55.63
N SER A 49 37.78 -3.59 -54.51
CA SER A 49 36.47 -3.04 -54.14
C SER A 49 36.67 -1.64 -53.53
N ASN A 50 35.62 -0.79 -53.53
CA ASN A 50 35.67 0.50 -52.82
C ASN A 50 36.11 0.36 -51.36
N ASN A 51 35.79 -0.78 -50.73
CA ASN A 51 36.20 -1.08 -49.36
C ASN A 51 37.69 -1.40 -49.26
N ASP A 52 38.25 -2.17 -50.19
CA ASP A 52 39.67 -2.56 -50.15
C ASP A 52 40.55 -1.36 -50.51
N ALA A 53 40.14 -0.57 -51.51
CA ALA A 53 40.82 0.64 -51.92
C ALA A 53 40.89 1.69 -50.79
N ILE A 54 39.81 1.88 -50.02
CA ILE A 54 39.82 2.85 -48.90
C ILE A 54 40.60 2.35 -47.68
N THR A 55 40.63 1.04 -47.44
CA THR A 55 41.42 0.47 -46.34
C THR A 55 42.92 0.60 -46.59
N GLU A 56 43.36 0.28 -47.81
CA GLU A 56 44.78 0.40 -48.19
C GLU A 56 45.21 1.87 -48.29
N LEU A 57 44.37 2.73 -48.87
CA LEU A 57 44.61 4.17 -48.88
C LEU A 57 44.78 4.73 -47.45
N ASN A 58 43.90 4.32 -46.53
CA ASN A 58 43.99 4.77 -45.14
C ASN A 58 45.22 4.21 -44.40
N ALA A 59 45.75 3.06 -44.80
CA ALA A 59 47.00 2.55 -44.23
C ALA A 59 48.17 3.53 -44.50
N GLU A 60 48.25 4.10 -45.71
CA GLU A 60 49.25 5.14 -46.04
C GLU A 60 48.90 6.50 -45.42
N LEU A 61 47.63 6.94 -45.48
CA LEU A 61 47.22 8.26 -44.97
C LEU A 61 47.37 8.39 -43.45
N ILE A 62 47.21 7.30 -42.70
CA ILE A 62 47.31 7.30 -41.24
C ILE A 62 48.68 7.77 -40.75
N GLU A 63 49.77 7.41 -41.45
CA GLU A 63 51.13 7.84 -41.11
C GLU A 63 51.31 9.35 -41.27
N LEU A 64 50.55 9.96 -42.18
CA LEU A 64 50.53 11.41 -42.44
C LEU A 64 49.56 12.17 -41.53
N GLY A 65 48.91 11.49 -40.59
CA GLY A 65 47.86 12.09 -39.76
C GLY A 65 46.58 12.46 -40.53
N LEU A 66 46.34 11.80 -41.67
CA LEU A 66 45.17 12.00 -42.52
C LEU A 66 44.26 10.77 -42.49
N ILE A 67 42.99 10.95 -42.85
CA ILE A 67 42.07 9.85 -43.08
C ILE A 67 41.10 10.18 -44.21
N GLY A 68 40.93 9.24 -45.14
CA GLY A 68 39.97 9.30 -46.22
C GLY A 68 38.65 8.64 -45.85
N THR A 69 37.54 9.23 -46.28
CA THR A 69 36.19 8.68 -46.18
C THR A 69 35.49 8.70 -47.53
N ILE A 70 34.61 7.73 -47.75
CA ILE A 70 33.84 7.60 -48.99
C ILE A 70 32.36 7.84 -48.70
N SER A 71 31.75 8.74 -49.47
CA SER A 71 30.32 9.07 -49.40
C SER A 71 29.42 7.96 -49.98
N LYS A 72 28.10 8.10 -49.80
CA LYS A 72 27.10 7.20 -50.38
C LYS A 72 26.66 7.60 -51.81
N SER A 73 27.26 8.65 -52.40
CA SER A 73 26.87 9.09 -53.75
C SER A 73 27.24 8.03 -54.80
N ASP A 74 26.57 8.07 -55.94
CA ASP A 74 26.88 7.26 -57.11
C ASP A 74 27.09 8.19 -58.31
N PRO A 75 28.34 8.46 -58.74
CA PRO A 75 29.60 7.88 -58.26
C PRO A 75 30.03 8.38 -56.85
N PRO A 76 30.81 7.58 -56.10
CA PRO A 76 31.21 7.91 -54.73
C PRO A 76 32.22 9.06 -54.66
N VAL A 77 32.13 9.88 -53.61
CA VAL A 77 33.07 10.98 -53.36
C VAL A 77 34.03 10.57 -52.24
N LEU A 78 35.34 10.64 -52.52
CA LEU A 78 36.41 10.52 -51.52
C LEU A 78 36.65 11.89 -50.91
N SER A 79 36.62 11.99 -49.59
CA SER A 79 37.00 13.19 -48.85
C SER A 79 38.09 12.86 -47.84
N ILE A 80 39.18 13.62 -47.84
CA ILE A 80 40.32 13.42 -46.94
C ILE A 80 40.34 14.53 -45.89
N VAL A 81 40.39 14.13 -44.62
CA VAL A 81 40.32 15.04 -43.46
C VAL A 81 41.49 14.76 -42.53
N GLU A 82 41.89 15.77 -41.77
CA GLU A 82 42.87 15.59 -40.69
C GLU A 82 42.32 14.65 -39.63
N ARG A 83 43.16 13.71 -39.21
CA ARG A 83 42.81 12.74 -38.19
C ARG A 83 42.82 13.43 -36.84
N SER A 84 41.67 13.47 -36.18
CA SER A 84 41.58 13.97 -34.81
C SER A 84 42.01 12.88 -33.84
N TYR A 85 43.03 13.18 -33.04
CA TYR A 85 43.49 12.34 -31.96
C TYR A 85 42.69 12.70 -30.70
N GLY A 86 41.68 11.89 -30.39
CA GLY A 86 40.93 12.03 -29.14
C GLY A 86 41.77 11.75 -27.90
N SER A 87 41.13 11.78 -26.73
CA SER A 87 41.77 11.45 -25.45
C SER A 87 42.46 10.08 -25.47
N GLY A 88 43.59 10.00 -24.76
CA GLY A 88 44.33 8.75 -24.56
C GLY A 88 43.51 7.71 -23.76
N ILE A 89 43.87 6.44 -23.92
CA ILE A 89 43.32 5.34 -23.12
C ILE A 89 43.89 5.46 -21.71
N LEU A 90 43.05 5.28 -20.68
CA LEU A 90 43.48 5.33 -19.29
C LEU A 90 44.53 4.23 -19.02
N PRO A 91 45.57 4.49 -18.21
CA PRO A 91 46.48 3.46 -17.73
C PRO A 91 45.73 2.33 -17.01
N ASN A 92 46.27 1.11 -17.10
CA ASN A 92 45.65 -0.08 -16.51
C ASN A 92 45.34 0.07 -15.02
N TRP A 93 46.19 0.78 -14.26
CA TRP A 93 45.96 1.00 -12.83
C TRP A 93 44.75 1.91 -12.55
N GLN A 94 44.53 2.95 -13.36
CA GLN A 94 43.37 3.84 -13.20
C GLN A 94 42.07 3.10 -13.54
N ILE A 95 42.09 2.32 -14.61
CA ILE A 95 40.95 1.47 -14.99
C ILE A 95 40.69 0.45 -13.88
N ALA A 96 41.72 -0.21 -13.36
CA ALA A 96 41.60 -1.15 -12.26
C ALA A 96 40.97 -0.47 -11.03
N SER A 97 41.38 0.75 -10.68
CA SER A 97 40.77 1.51 -9.57
C SER A 97 39.28 1.79 -9.81
N VAL A 98 38.87 2.18 -11.02
CA VAL A 98 37.45 2.40 -11.35
C VAL A 98 36.64 1.12 -11.25
N TRP A 99 37.19 0.00 -11.75
CA TRP A 99 36.54 -1.31 -11.63
C TRP A 99 36.43 -1.74 -10.17
N SER A 100 37.50 -1.62 -9.39
CA SER A 100 37.48 -1.91 -7.94
C SER A 100 36.44 -1.07 -7.20
N PHE A 101 36.37 0.23 -7.49
CA PHE A 101 35.35 1.11 -6.90
C PHE A 101 33.93 0.66 -7.28
N SER A 102 33.72 0.25 -8.52
CA SER A 102 32.42 -0.25 -8.98
C SER A 102 32.02 -1.56 -8.30
N VAL A 103 32.97 -2.47 -8.09
CA VAL A 103 32.75 -3.70 -7.32
C VAL A 103 32.37 -3.39 -5.88
N ILE A 104 33.03 -2.40 -5.25
CA ILE A 104 32.69 -1.96 -3.89
C ILE A 104 31.26 -1.38 -3.84
N MET A 105 30.87 -0.55 -4.81
CA MET A 105 29.50 -0.01 -4.85
C MET A 105 28.44 -1.09 -5.09
N MET A 106 28.73 -2.08 -5.94
CA MET A 106 27.87 -3.26 -6.10
C MET A 106 27.79 -4.08 -4.81
N LEU A 107 28.90 -4.24 -4.09
CA LEU A 107 28.93 -4.94 -2.81
C LEU A 107 28.03 -4.25 -1.78
N PHE A 108 28.07 -2.92 -1.70
CA PHE A 108 27.19 -2.14 -0.82
C PHE A 108 25.71 -2.27 -1.22
N ALA A 109 25.40 -2.21 -2.51
CA ALA A 109 24.05 -2.41 -3.02
C ALA A 109 23.46 -3.78 -2.61
N GLY A 110 24.19 -4.87 -2.87
CA GLY A 110 23.74 -6.20 -2.49
C GLY A 110 23.70 -6.42 -0.97
N SER A 111 24.60 -5.78 -0.20
CA SER A 111 24.57 -5.92 1.26
C SER A 111 23.40 -5.15 1.87
N ALA A 112 23.09 -3.97 1.35
CA ALA A 112 21.94 -3.17 1.77
C ALA A 112 20.62 -3.90 1.49
N TRP A 113 20.53 -4.60 0.36
CA TRP A 113 19.41 -5.51 0.10
C TRP A 113 19.35 -6.65 1.12
N ALA A 114 20.48 -7.34 1.35
CA ALA A 114 20.53 -8.49 2.26
C ALA A 114 20.20 -8.10 3.72
N THR A 115 20.56 -6.89 4.15
CA THR A 115 20.18 -6.37 5.48
C THR A 115 18.70 -6.06 5.58
N LYS A 116 18.08 -5.47 4.54
CA LYS A 116 16.64 -5.14 4.55
C LYS A 116 15.76 -6.39 4.59
N VAL A 117 16.17 -7.43 3.88
CA VAL A 117 15.44 -8.70 3.74
C VAL A 117 15.78 -9.68 4.88
N GLY A 118 16.67 -9.34 5.81
CA GLY A 118 17.04 -10.26 6.90
C GLY A 118 17.72 -11.54 6.41
N ALA A 119 18.50 -11.46 5.32
CA ALA A 119 19.06 -12.66 4.69
C ALA A 119 20.07 -13.38 5.61
N ALA A 120 19.92 -14.70 5.73
CA ALA A 120 20.68 -15.51 6.69
C ALA A 120 22.21 -15.48 6.46
N GLY A 121 22.98 -15.16 7.50
CA GLY A 121 24.44 -15.13 7.45
C GLY A 121 25.02 -13.72 7.26
N ASN A 122 26.26 -13.61 6.76
CA ASN A 122 26.90 -12.30 6.61
C ASN A 122 26.41 -11.59 5.32
N PRO A 123 25.76 -10.41 5.42
CA PRO A 123 25.22 -9.68 4.26
C PRO A 123 26.27 -9.34 3.19
N TYR A 124 27.50 -9.01 3.61
CA TYR A 124 28.59 -8.72 2.68
C TYR A 124 29.08 -9.97 1.96
N ALA A 125 29.12 -11.13 2.64
CA ALA A 125 29.53 -12.38 2.01
C ALA A 125 28.50 -12.84 0.96
N GLN A 126 27.21 -12.75 1.28
CA GLN A 126 26.14 -13.02 0.33
C GLN A 126 26.18 -12.08 -0.87
N SER A 127 26.32 -10.77 -0.61
CA SER A 127 26.45 -9.76 -1.66
C SER A 127 27.67 -10.03 -2.56
N ALA A 128 28.81 -10.36 -1.98
CA ALA A 128 30.03 -10.65 -2.74
C ALA A 128 29.85 -11.85 -3.69
N LEU A 129 29.31 -12.95 -3.18
CA LEU A 129 29.19 -14.22 -3.91
C LEU A 129 28.05 -14.24 -4.91
N PHE A 130 26.88 -13.74 -4.52
CA PHE A 130 25.64 -13.91 -5.29
C PHE A 130 25.22 -12.65 -6.05
N TYR A 131 25.74 -11.47 -5.72
CA TYR A 131 25.42 -10.23 -6.44
C TYR A 131 26.62 -9.65 -7.22
N ALA A 132 27.66 -9.23 -6.51
CA ALA A 132 28.79 -8.52 -7.09
C ALA A 132 29.64 -9.39 -8.04
N PHE A 133 29.90 -10.65 -7.68
CA PHE A 133 30.68 -11.57 -8.51
C PHE A 133 29.99 -11.92 -9.85
N PRO A 134 28.71 -12.35 -9.88
CA PRO A 134 28.00 -12.60 -11.14
C PRO A 134 27.92 -11.35 -12.02
N MET A 135 27.57 -10.20 -11.45
CA MET A 135 27.54 -8.93 -12.19
C MET A 135 28.90 -8.61 -12.81
N THR A 136 29.96 -8.60 -11.99
CA THR A 136 31.30 -8.23 -12.45
C THR A 136 31.81 -9.18 -13.55
N SER A 137 31.49 -10.46 -13.44
CA SER A 137 31.84 -11.48 -14.43
C SER A 137 31.21 -11.19 -15.80
N VAL A 138 29.91 -10.86 -15.82
CA VAL A 138 29.19 -10.50 -17.05
C VAL A 138 29.69 -9.16 -17.62
N LEU A 139 29.92 -8.16 -16.77
CA LEU A 139 30.46 -6.86 -17.20
C LEU A 139 31.86 -7.01 -17.81
N LEU A 140 32.75 -7.80 -17.20
CA LEU A 140 34.09 -8.10 -17.73
C LEU A 140 34.00 -8.84 -19.06
N LEU A 141 33.10 -9.81 -19.19
CA LEU A 141 32.85 -10.51 -20.45
C LEU A 141 32.41 -9.54 -21.55
N ALA A 142 31.45 -8.67 -21.27
CA ALA A 142 30.97 -7.66 -22.22
C ALA A 142 32.09 -6.68 -22.63
N SER A 143 32.88 -6.24 -21.65
CA SER A 143 34.06 -5.38 -21.85
C SER A 143 35.10 -6.04 -22.75
N GLU A 144 35.42 -7.32 -22.51
CA GLU A 144 36.40 -8.08 -23.29
C GLU A 144 35.93 -8.35 -24.72
N VAL A 145 34.66 -8.71 -24.91
CA VAL A 145 34.09 -8.94 -26.24
C VAL A 145 34.13 -7.65 -27.06
N LYS A 146 33.71 -6.51 -26.49
CA LYS A 146 33.78 -5.23 -27.18
C LYS A 146 35.22 -4.84 -27.52
N ARG A 147 36.17 -5.02 -26.60
CA ARG A 147 37.60 -4.77 -26.82
C ARG A 147 38.14 -5.60 -28.00
N ARG A 148 37.79 -6.89 -28.06
CA ARG A 148 38.20 -7.78 -29.17
C ARG A 148 37.56 -7.39 -30.51
N LEU A 149 36.29 -7.00 -30.51
CA LEU A 149 35.61 -6.54 -31.72
C LEU A 149 36.20 -5.23 -32.25
N ASN A 150 36.53 -4.29 -31.36
CA ASN A 150 37.22 -3.05 -31.72
C ASN A 150 38.61 -3.30 -32.31
N LYS A 151 39.42 -4.18 -31.68
CA LYS A 151 40.74 -4.57 -32.21
C LYS A 151 40.65 -5.16 -33.61
N LYS A 152 39.66 -6.05 -33.86
CA LYS A 152 39.39 -6.61 -35.20
C LYS A 152 38.94 -5.57 -36.22
N ALA A 153 38.41 -4.43 -35.78
CA ALA A 153 38.03 -3.31 -36.63
C ALA A 153 39.14 -2.27 -36.81
N GLY A 154 40.36 -2.50 -36.27
CA GLY A 154 41.47 -1.53 -36.32
C GLY A 154 41.32 -0.38 -35.33
N ILE A 155 40.45 -0.52 -34.33
CA ILE A 155 40.16 0.52 -33.33
C ILE A 155 40.85 0.15 -32.03
N ASN A 156 41.77 1.00 -31.58
CA ASN A 156 42.36 0.87 -30.24
C ASN A 156 41.36 1.38 -29.19
N SER A 157 40.76 0.44 -28.46
CA SER A 157 39.90 0.72 -27.31
C SER A 157 40.41 0.00 -26.07
N GLY A 158 40.43 0.70 -24.92
CA GLY A 158 40.61 0.06 -23.62
C GLY A 158 39.38 -0.73 -23.17
N HIS A 159 39.38 -1.19 -21.92
CA HIS A 159 38.20 -1.76 -21.27
C HIS A 159 37.09 -0.71 -21.08
N LEU A 160 35.85 -1.16 -20.96
CA LEU A 160 34.74 -0.28 -20.60
C LEU A 160 34.94 0.33 -19.20
N ILE A 161 34.39 1.52 -19.02
CA ILE A 161 34.29 2.22 -17.74
C ILE A 161 32.91 1.94 -17.16
N PRO A 162 32.79 1.13 -16.10
CA PRO A 162 31.57 1.06 -15.31
C PRO A 162 31.33 2.38 -14.57
N LEU A 163 30.12 2.92 -14.70
CA LEU A 163 29.68 4.09 -13.95
C LEU A 163 29.00 3.60 -12.67
N ALA A 164 29.78 3.54 -11.60
CA ALA A 164 29.25 3.27 -10.26
C ALA A 164 28.44 4.47 -9.76
N MET A 165 27.33 4.19 -9.08
CA MET A 165 26.56 5.20 -8.36
C MET A 165 26.64 4.92 -6.86
N PRO A 166 26.94 5.93 -6.02
CA PRO A 166 26.85 5.76 -4.59
C PRO A 166 25.39 5.51 -4.20
N GLN A 167 25.17 4.52 -3.36
CA GLN A 167 23.85 4.21 -2.85
C GLN A 167 23.51 5.19 -1.71
N ILE A 168 22.89 6.32 -2.07
CA ILE A 168 22.44 7.33 -1.10
C ILE A 168 21.13 6.85 -0.44
N SER A 169 20.25 6.21 -1.22
CA SER A 169 19.07 5.49 -0.75
C SER A 169 18.69 4.41 -1.76
N SER A 170 18.10 3.32 -1.29
CA SER A 170 17.62 2.23 -2.17
C SER A 170 16.42 2.67 -3.04
N PHE A 171 15.71 3.72 -2.63
CA PHE A 171 14.65 4.38 -3.40
C PHE A 171 15.18 5.07 -4.67
N TRP A 172 16.39 5.64 -4.64
CA TRP A 172 16.95 6.33 -5.81
C TRP A 172 17.52 5.37 -6.84
N TRP A 173 18.38 4.42 -6.48
CA TRP A 173 18.92 3.47 -7.46
C TRP A 173 19.44 2.21 -6.77
N PRO A 174 18.71 1.08 -6.84
CA PRO A 174 19.02 -0.09 -6.03
C PRO A 174 20.19 -0.95 -6.57
N PHE A 175 20.69 -0.68 -7.79
CA PHE A 175 21.60 -1.59 -8.48
C PHE A 175 23.10 -1.31 -8.27
N GLY A 176 23.48 -0.19 -7.64
CA GLY A 176 24.89 0.21 -7.42
C GLY A 176 25.70 0.57 -8.68
N LEU A 177 25.14 0.38 -9.88
CA LEU A 177 25.78 0.66 -11.17
C LEU A 177 24.78 1.23 -12.15
N PHE A 178 25.14 2.32 -12.83
CA PHE A 178 24.24 3.05 -13.74
C PHE A 178 24.44 2.68 -15.21
N GLY A 179 25.68 2.40 -15.64
CA GLY A 179 25.94 2.03 -17.02
C GLY A 179 27.40 1.74 -17.36
N LEU A 180 27.66 1.45 -18.64
CA LEU A 180 28.99 1.14 -19.18
C LEU A 180 29.33 2.08 -20.33
N PHE A 181 30.48 2.76 -20.25
CA PHE A 181 30.93 3.70 -21.26
C PHE A 181 32.25 3.29 -21.90
N SER A 182 32.41 3.68 -23.17
CA SER A 182 33.69 3.59 -23.88
C SER A 182 34.62 4.70 -23.40
N GLN A 183 35.89 4.40 -23.18
CA GLN A 183 36.89 5.40 -22.79
C GLN A 183 37.12 6.48 -23.85
N ARG A 184 37.04 6.07 -25.12
CA ARG A 184 37.34 6.96 -26.24
C ARG A 184 36.08 7.68 -26.66
N ASN A 185 36.18 9.00 -26.81
CA ASN A 185 35.11 9.84 -27.34
C ASN A 185 34.71 9.32 -28.74
N PRO A 186 33.42 8.97 -28.98
CA PRO A 186 32.95 8.46 -30.25
C PRO A 186 33.29 9.36 -31.45
N GLU A 187 33.31 10.68 -31.27
CA GLU A 187 33.56 11.64 -32.35
C GLU A 187 34.94 11.47 -33.00
N HIS A 188 35.91 11.00 -32.23
CA HIS A 188 37.28 10.76 -32.67
C HIS A 188 37.56 9.28 -32.95
N THR A 189 36.50 8.47 -33.09
CA THR A 189 36.60 7.08 -33.49
C THR A 189 36.16 6.91 -34.94
N TYR A 190 37.03 6.28 -35.72
CA TYR A 190 36.80 5.99 -37.12
C TYR A 190 36.46 4.52 -37.26
N ILE A 191 35.28 4.23 -37.80
CA ILE A 191 34.77 2.86 -37.92
C ILE A 191 34.72 2.47 -39.39
N PRO A 192 35.21 1.28 -39.78
CA PRO A 192 35.34 0.95 -41.20
C PRO A 192 34.00 0.93 -41.95
N SER A 193 32.93 0.40 -41.35
CA SER A 193 31.61 0.29 -41.99
C SER A 193 30.47 0.32 -40.98
N ARG A 194 29.27 0.67 -41.47
CA ARG A 194 28.03 0.74 -40.66
C ARG A 194 27.68 -0.59 -39.99
N ARG A 195 27.89 -1.71 -40.68
CA ARG A 195 27.67 -3.06 -40.14
C ARG A 195 28.60 -3.37 -38.95
N LYS A 196 29.87 -2.94 -39.03
CA LYS A 196 30.83 -3.12 -37.92
C LYS A 196 30.43 -2.26 -36.72
N LEU A 197 29.98 -1.02 -36.95
CA LEU A 197 29.45 -0.15 -35.88
C LEU A 197 28.29 -0.82 -35.14
N ALA A 198 27.25 -1.27 -35.87
CA ALA A 198 26.10 -1.94 -35.26
C ALA A 198 26.50 -3.17 -34.45
N ARG A 199 27.41 -4.01 -34.98
CA ARG A 199 27.91 -5.21 -34.29
C ARG A 199 28.66 -4.90 -33.00
N ILE A 200 29.50 -3.86 -32.99
CA ILE A 200 30.30 -3.45 -31.83
C ILE A 200 29.41 -2.87 -30.73
N GLU A 201 28.41 -2.07 -31.10
CA GLU A 201 27.58 -1.38 -30.11
C GLU A 201 26.47 -2.27 -29.55
N ILE A 202 25.90 -3.18 -30.35
CA ILE A 202 24.89 -4.12 -29.86
C ILE A 202 25.48 -5.20 -28.93
N SER A 203 26.78 -5.51 -29.06
CA SER A 203 27.36 -6.64 -28.34
C SER A 203 27.30 -6.47 -26.82
N VAL A 204 27.45 -5.23 -26.31
CA VAL A 204 27.43 -5.00 -24.86
C VAL A 204 26.02 -5.23 -24.31
N PRO A 205 24.97 -4.53 -24.76
CA PRO A 205 23.66 -4.70 -24.15
C PRO A 205 23.06 -6.08 -24.45
N ALA A 206 23.39 -6.70 -25.60
CA ALA A 206 22.97 -8.08 -25.87
C ALA A 206 23.59 -9.08 -24.87
N ILE A 207 24.88 -8.97 -24.53
CA ILE A 207 25.51 -9.83 -23.53
C ILE A 207 24.86 -9.62 -22.15
N LEU A 208 24.68 -8.36 -21.73
CA LEU A 208 24.05 -8.06 -20.45
C LEU A 208 22.64 -8.63 -20.36
N PHE A 209 21.81 -8.43 -21.39
CA PHE A 209 20.44 -8.92 -21.43
C PHE A 209 20.37 -10.45 -21.43
N VAL A 210 21.10 -11.11 -22.34
CA VAL A 210 21.07 -12.57 -22.49
C VAL A 210 21.67 -13.28 -21.28
N SER A 211 22.72 -12.73 -20.67
CA SER A 211 23.29 -13.28 -19.43
C SER A 211 22.44 -12.96 -18.19
N GLY A 212 21.67 -11.87 -18.21
CA GLY A 212 20.77 -11.51 -17.12
C GLY A 212 19.59 -12.48 -16.97
N GLN A 213 18.97 -12.90 -18.07
CA GLN A 213 17.80 -13.81 -18.04
C GLN A 213 18.00 -15.10 -17.22
N PRO A 214 19.06 -15.91 -17.43
CA PRO A 214 19.27 -17.12 -16.63
C PRO A 214 19.57 -16.82 -15.16
N LEU A 215 20.18 -15.68 -14.85
CA LEU A 215 20.43 -15.27 -13.46
C LEU A 215 19.13 -14.90 -12.74
N ILE A 216 18.21 -14.19 -13.42
CA ILE A 216 16.87 -13.89 -12.90
C ILE A 216 16.14 -15.19 -12.58
N PHE A 217 16.11 -16.13 -13.54
CA PHE A 217 15.44 -17.41 -13.35
C PHE A 217 16.06 -18.25 -12.23
N ALA A 218 17.39 -18.33 -12.17
CA ALA A 218 18.09 -19.01 -11.08
C ALA A 218 17.77 -18.37 -9.72
N GLY A 219 17.69 -17.04 -9.65
CA GLY A 219 17.33 -16.33 -8.44
C GLY A 219 15.91 -16.61 -7.97
N LEU A 220 14.93 -16.57 -8.89
CA LEU A 220 13.54 -16.86 -8.57
C LEU A 220 13.33 -18.32 -8.10
N MET A 221 14.10 -19.26 -8.65
CA MET A 221 14.08 -20.66 -8.22
C MET A 221 14.71 -20.87 -6.84
N MET A 222 15.67 -20.02 -6.46
CA MET A 222 16.30 -20.04 -5.14
C MET A 222 15.51 -19.23 -4.09
N THR A 223 14.60 -18.37 -4.51
CA THR A 223 13.77 -17.57 -3.60
C THR A 223 12.60 -18.39 -3.08
N PRO A 224 12.43 -18.52 -1.75
CA PRO A 224 11.24 -19.15 -1.17
C PRO A 224 10.01 -18.26 -1.33
N SER A 225 8.82 -18.88 -1.37
CA SER A 225 7.54 -18.17 -1.32
C SER A 225 7.16 -17.73 0.11
N THR A 226 7.87 -18.20 1.13
CA THR A 226 7.71 -17.75 2.52
C THR A 226 8.51 -16.48 2.76
N PRO A 227 7.99 -15.52 3.53
CA PRO A 227 8.73 -14.32 3.88
C PRO A 227 9.96 -14.67 4.75
N PRO A 228 11.00 -13.83 4.73
CA PRO A 228 12.12 -13.93 5.68
C PRO A 228 11.66 -13.76 7.14
N THR A 229 12.39 -14.37 8.08
CA THR A 229 11.98 -14.44 9.50
C THR A 229 12.12 -13.13 10.27
N ASP A 230 13.05 -12.25 9.86
CA ASP A 230 13.34 -10.98 10.55
C ASP A 230 13.32 -9.82 9.54
N LEU A 231 12.14 -9.31 9.20
CA LEU A 231 12.02 -8.03 8.52
C LEU A 231 12.15 -6.91 9.54
N SER A 232 13.23 -6.13 9.45
CA SER A 232 13.46 -4.98 10.34
C SER A 232 12.98 -3.65 9.74
N THR A 233 12.71 -3.64 8.43
CA THR A 233 12.32 -2.48 7.64
C THR A 233 11.53 -2.94 6.44
N ALA A 234 10.75 -2.03 5.83
CA ALA A 234 10.02 -2.29 4.60
C ALA A 234 10.91 -2.96 3.53
N PRO A 235 10.53 -4.17 3.05
CA PRO A 235 11.26 -4.85 2.00
C PRO A 235 11.13 -4.04 0.70
N LEU A 236 12.14 -4.17 -0.16
CA LEU A 236 12.15 -3.49 -1.45
C LEU A 236 11.65 -4.46 -2.51
N ALA A 237 10.39 -4.29 -2.90
CA ALA A 237 9.76 -5.09 -3.93
C ALA A 237 10.31 -4.71 -5.31
N TYR A 238 10.84 -5.70 -6.03
CA TYR A 238 11.34 -5.52 -7.39
C TYR A 238 10.29 -5.95 -8.40
N TYR A 239 10.23 -5.27 -9.54
CA TYR A 239 9.36 -5.66 -10.63
C TYR A 239 10.22 -6.15 -11.79
N GLY A 240 9.99 -7.40 -12.19
CA GLY A 240 10.72 -8.05 -13.27
C GLY A 240 10.44 -7.39 -14.63
N SER A 241 11.43 -7.45 -15.52
CA SER A 241 11.19 -7.14 -16.94
C SER A 241 10.17 -8.12 -17.56
N ILE A 242 9.63 -7.80 -18.73
CA ILE A 242 8.60 -8.62 -19.39
C ILE A 242 9.06 -10.08 -19.59
N ALA A 243 10.32 -10.32 -19.97
CA ALA A 243 10.82 -11.68 -20.21
C ALA A 243 10.69 -12.61 -18.99
N PRO A 244 11.21 -12.25 -17.79
CA PRO A 244 10.99 -13.01 -16.57
C PRO A 244 9.52 -13.24 -16.22
N ASN A 245 8.65 -12.23 -16.38
CA ASN A 245 7.22 -12.37 -16.04
C ASN A 245 6.49 -13.34 -16.96
N LEU A 246 6.83 -13.35 -18.26
CA LEU A 246 6.32 -14.34 -19.20
C LEU A 246 6.83 -15.74 -18.88
N ALA A 247 8.13 -15.88 -18.58
CA ALA A 247 8.74 -17.16 -18.28
C ALA A 247 8.24 -17.74 -16.95
N SER A 248 8.09 -16.92 -15.91
CA SER A 248 7.67 -17.38 -14.58
C SER A 248 6.26 -17.94 -14.56
N SER A 249 5.34 -17.39 -15.37
CA SER A 249 3.98 -17.94 -15.51
C SER A 249 3.96 -19.42 -15.95
N LEU A 250 5.01 -19.88 -16.63
CA LEU A 250 5.16 -21.26 -17.11
C LEU A 250 5.88 -22.19 -16.11
N PHE A 251 6.68 -21.65 -15.18
CA PHE A 251 7.61 -22.44 -14.37
C PHE A 251 7.47 -22.28 -12.85
N ILE A 252 6.94 -21.15 -12.36
CA ILE A 252 6.96 -20.77 -10.93
C ILE A 252 5.56 -20.74 -10.32
N GLY A 253 4.52 -20.43 -11.10
CA GLY A 253 3.14 -20.34 -10.61
C GLY A 253 2.75 -18.93 -10.13
N PRO A 254 1.70 -18.81 -9.28
CA PRO A 254 1.13 -17.51 -8.87
C PRO A 254 2.05 -16.69 -7.95
N ASP A 255 2.99 -17.33 -7.24
CA ASP A 255 3.86 -16.70 -6.22
C ASP A 255 4.95 -15.77 -6.79
N LEU A 256 4.94 -15.45 -8.08
CA LEU A 256 5.97 -14.60 -8.69
C LEU A 256 6.08 -13.26 -7.97
N ALA A 257 4.93 -12.63 -7.70
CA ALA A 257 4.89 -11.32 -7.05
C ALA A 257 5.51 -11.39 -5.66
N ILE A 258 5.19 -12.43 -4.89
CA ILE A 258 5.70 -12.69 -3.55
C ILE A 258 7.23 -12.90 -3.59
N ARG A 259 7.73 -13.78 -4.46
CA ARG A 259 9.18 -14.05 -4.58
C ARG A 259 9.98 -12.85 -5.05
N LEU A 260 9.37 -11.92 -5.78
CA LEU A 260 10.02 -10.70 -6.22
C LEU A 260 10.22 -9.68 -5.10
N GLN A 261 9.44 -9.76 -4.01
CA GLN A 261 9.59 -8.90 -2.84
C GLN A 261 10.92 -9.12 -2.10
N TRP A 262 11.45 -10.34 -2.11
CA TRP A 262 12.72 -10.72 -1.49
C TRP A 262 13.58 -11.62 -2.41
N ILE A 263 13.66 -11.24 -3.69
CA ILE A 263 14.40 -12.02 -4.69
C ILE A 263 15.86 -12.25 -4.31
N HIS A 264 16.34 -13.49 -4.43
CA HIS A 264 17.71 -13.88 -4.09
C HIS A 264 18.74 -12.98 -4.82
N PRO A 265 19.92 -12.66 -4.23
CA PRO A 265 20.85 -11.69 -4.83
C PRO A 265 21.30 -12.03 -6.25
N ILE A 266 21.32 -13.31 -6.63
CA ILE A 266 21.62 -13.74 -8.00
C ILE A 266 20.54 -13.30 -9.00
N GLY A 267 19.27 -13.31 -8.58
CA GLY A 267 18.15 -12.81 -9.36
C GLY A 267 18.19 -11.30 -9.46
N LEU A 268 18.51 -10.63 -8.35
CA LEU A 268 18.77 -9.19 -8.33
C LEU A 268 19.88 -8.79 -9.31
N ALA A 269 21.00 -9.52 -9.35
CA ALA A 269 22.06 -9.29 -10.33
C ALA A 269 21.57 -9.43 -11.78
N GLY A 270 20.71 -10.42 -12.03
CA GLY A 270 20.07 -10.60 -13.33
C GLY A 270 19.15 -9.43 -13.71
N LEU A 271 18.34 -8.94 -12.78
CA LEU A 271 17.47 -7.77 -12.95
C LEU A 271 18.30 -6.52 -13.25
N SER A 272 19.37 -6.27 -12.48
CA SER A 272 20.32 -5.17 -12.71
C SER A 272 20.94 -5.22 -14.11
N LEU A 273 21.35 -6.40 -14.58
CA LEU A 273 21.95 -6.55 -15.90
C LEU A 273 20.93 -6.31 -17.02
N SER A 274 19.69 -6.79 -16.85
CA SER A 274 18.59 -6.58 -17.79
C SER A 274 18.20 -5.09 -17.88
N THR A 275 18.08 -4.41 -16.73
CA THR A 275 17.74 -2.97 -16.68
C THR A 275 18.83 -2.11 -17.30
N ILE A 276 20.10 -2.38 -17.01
CA ILE A 276 21.24 -1.67 -17.62
C ILE A 276 21.31 -1.97 -19.13
N ALA A 277 21.06 -3.21 -19.57
CA ALA A 277 21.02 -3.56 -20.98
C ALA A 277 19.96 -2.75 -21.73
N TRP A 278 18.75 -2.68 -21.16
CA TRP A 278 17.65 -1.90 -21.71
C TRP A 278 18.00 -0.41 -21.78
N LEU A 279 18.57 0.15 -20.70
CA LEU A 279 19.00 1.55 -20.65
C LEU A 279 20.04 1.88 -21.73
N LEU A 280 21.03 1.01 -21.94
CA LEU A 280 22.05 1.18 -22.98
C LEU A 280 21.49 1.07 -24.41
N MET A 281 20.32 0.43 -24.59
CA MET A 281 19.62 0.33 -25.88
C MET A 281 18.74 1.54 -26.19
N LEU A 282 18.48 2.42 -25.23
CA LEU A 282 17.72 3.63 -25.48
C LEU A 282 18.43 4.50 -26.53
N PRO A 283 17.67 5.12 -27.46
CA PRO A 283 18.21 6.00 -28.48
C PRO A 283 18.55 7.37 -27.87
N ILE A 284 19.44 7.42 -26.88
CA ILE A 284 19.92 8.65 -26.23
C ILE A 284 21.33 8.96 -26.75
N PRO A 285 21.61 10.19 -27.22
CA PRO A 285 22.92 10.57 -27.71
C PRO A 285 24.03 10.21 -26.71
N GLY A 286 25.07 9.53 -27.21
CA GLY A 286 26.18 9.02 -26.41
C GLY A 286 26.04 7.58 -25.92
N LEU A 287 24.82 7.01 -25.86
CA LEU A 287 24.58 5.59 -25.53
C LEU A 287 24.73 4.69 -26.76
N PRO A 288 24.97 3.38 -26.58
CA PRO A 288 25.03 2.40 -27.68
C PRO A 288 23.77 2.40 -28.56
N GLY A 289 22.57 2.55 -27.99
CA GLY A 289 21.30 2.56 -28.72
C GLY A 289 21.23 3.63 -29.82
N ASP A 290 21.65 4.86 -29.52
CA ASP A 290 21.70 5.94 -30.52
C ASP A 290 22.76 5.69 -31.60
N ARG A 291 23.88 5.05 -31.25
CA ARG A 291 24.90 4.65 -32.23
C ARG A 291 24.43 3.53 -33.14
N ILE A 292 23.60 2.62 -32.63
CA ILE A 292 22.94 1.59 -33.45
C ILE A 292 21.92 2.26 -34.38
N LEU A 293 21.14 3.22 -33.88
CA LEU A 293 20.21 4.00 -34.69
C LEU A 293 20.92 4.75 -35.83
N SER A 294 22.04 5.44 -35.54
CA SER A 294 22.86 6.09 -36.57
C SER A 294 23.48 5.09 -37.55
N ALA A 295 23.83 3.87 -37.11
CA ALA A 295 24.27 2.80 -37.99
C ALA A 295 23.16 2.32 -38.93
N ILE A 296 21.90 2.29 -38.48
CA ILE A 296 20.70 1.84 -39.23
C ILE A 296 20.21 2.92 -40.20
N LEU A 297 20.17 4.19 -39.79
CA LEU A 297 19.72 5.30 -40.63
C LEU A 297 20.81 5.80 -41.60
N GLY A 298 22.07 5.73 -41.17
CA GLY A 298 23.19 6.41 -41.81
C GLY A 298 23.40 7.81 -41.22
N ARG A 299 24.66 8.26 -41.19
CA ARG A 299 25.06 9.51 -40.51
C ARG A 299 24.30 10.73 -41.03
N ASP A 300 24.21 10.89 -42.35
CA ASP A 300 23.62 12.08 -42.96
C ASP A 300 22.13 12.22 -42.63
N ARG A 301 21.38 11.09 -42.64
CA ARG A 301 19.97 11.07 -42.22
C ARG A 301 19.78 11.21 -40.73
N HIS A 302 20.65 10.59 -39.93
CA HIS A 302 20.58 10.70 -38.46
C HIS A 302 20.84 12.13 -38.02
N MET A 303 21.81 12.83 -38.61
CA MET A 303 22.14 14.22 -38.30
C MET A 303 21.23 15.26 -39.00
N ASP A 304 20.31 14.81 -39.86
CA ASP A 304 19.39 15.73 -40.52
C ASP A 304 18.46 16.41 -39.49
N MET A 305 18.19 17.69 -39.70
CA MET A 305 17.39 18.53 -38.81
C MET A 305 16.00 17.91 -38.62
N THR A 306 15.41 17.36 -39.68
CA THR A 306 14.08 16.73 -39.62
C THR A 306 14.08 15.51 -38.69
N THR A 307 15.04 14.61 -38.85
CA THR A 307 15.18 13.41 -38.01
C THR A 307 15.48 13.77 -36.57
N GLN A 308 16.38 14.71 -36.31
CA GLN A 308 16.71 15.17 -34.95
C GLN A 308 15.51 15.82 -34.27
N ASN A 309 14.70 16.60 -34.98
CA ASN A 309 13.47 17.17 -34.44
C ASN A 309 12.43 16.10 -34.10
N ILE A 310 12.23 15.10 -34.97
CA ILE A 310 11.32 13.97 -34.69
C ILE A 310 11.79 13.22 -33.45
N LEU A 311 13.08 12.91 -33.39
CA LEU A 311 13.72 12.23 -32.27
C LEU A 311 13.61 13.04 -30.97
N PHE A 312 13.72 14.36 -31.04
CA PHE A 312 13.50 15.26 -29.91
C PHE A 312 12.05 15.23 -29.43
N VAL A 313 11.08 15.36 -30.34
CA VAL A 313 9.65 15.30 -30.00
C VAL A 313 9.29 13.95 -29.36
N LEU A 314 9.86 12.85 -29.87
CA LEU A 314 9.68 11.51 -29.28
C LEU A 314 10.27 11.43 -27.86
N SER A 315 11.47 11.99 -27.61
CA SER A 315 12.03 12.02 -26.26
C SER A 315 11.22 12.91 -25.31
N LEU A 316 10.66 14.02 -25.80
CA LEU A 316 9.80 14.90 -25.01
C LEU A 316 8.47 14.20 -24.67
N GLY A 317 7.87 13.49 -25.62
CA GLY A 317 6.69 12.66 -25.38
C GLY A 317 6.96 11.57 -24.33
N ALA A 318 8.13 10.92 -24.40
CA ALA A 318 8.55 9.96 -23.38
C ALA A 318 8.74 10.61 -22.00
N LEU A 319 9.32 11.80 -21.93
CA LEU A 319 9.47 12.56 -20.68
C LEU A 319 8.11 12.90 -20.06
N ILE A 320 7.17 13.41 -20.86
CA ILE A 320 5.80 13.70 -20.40
C ILE A 320 5.12 12.40 -19.92
N SER A 321 5.25 11.32 -20.68
CA SER A 321 4.69 10.02 -20.30
C SER A 321 5.23 9.56 -18.95
N VAL A 322 6.55 9.58 -18.75
CA VAL A 322 7.18 9.20 -17.47
C VAL A 322 6.70 10.11 -16.34
N PHE A 323 6.62 11.41 -16.57
CA PHE A 323 6.15 12.37 -15.56
C PHE A 323 4.72 12.15 -15.10
N VAL A 324 3.85 11.68 -16.01
CA VAL A 324 2.45 11.37 -15.66
C VAL A 324 2.30 9.96 -15.09
N SER A 325 3.16 9.01 -15.48
CA SER A 325 2.95 7.59 -15.20
C SER A 325 3.73 7.02 -14.02
N THR A 326 4.74 7.72 -13.49
CA THR A 326 5.62 7.15 -12.44
C THR A 326 6.19 8.19 -11.50
N GLU A 327 6.34 7.78 -10.25
CA GLU A 327 7.03 8.52 -9.19
C GLU A 327 8.52 8.13 -9.08
N PHE A 328 8.99 7.17 -9.90
CA PHE A 328 10.37 6.73 -9.91
C PHE A 328 11.30 7.78 -10.53
N ILE A 329 11.89 8.61 -9.66
CA ILE A 329 12.79 9.73 -10.00
C ILE A 329 13.87 9.39 -11.04
N PRO A 330 14.53 8.21 -11.04
CA PRO A 330 15.54 7.89 -12.05
C PRO A 330 15.04 7.94 -13.48
N TRP A 331 13.79 7.53 -13.73
CA TRP A 331 13.21 7.59 -15.07
C TRP A 331 13.05 9.04 -15.53
N LEU A 332 12.65 9.93 -14.63
CA LEU A 332 12.58 11.37 -14.90
C LEU A 332 13.96 11.94 -15.24
N VAL A 333 14.99 11.59 -14.48
CA VAL A 333 16.37 12.06 -14.72
C VAL A 333 16.87 11.56 -16.08
N ILE A 334 16.66 10.28 -16.42
CA ILE A 334 17.08 9.70 -17.70
C ILE A 334 16.34 10.37 -18.87
N ALA A 335 15.02 10.53 -18.78
CA ALA A 335 14.23 11.19 -19.82
C ALA A 335 14.61 12.67 -19.98
N THR A 336 14.94 13.36 -18.90
CA THR A 336 15.44 14.74 -18.92
C THR A 336 16.80 14.83 -19.61
N ILE A 337 17.75 13.96 -19.25
CA ILE A 337 19.06 13.88 -19.90
C ILE A 337 18.90 13.57 -21.40
N ALA A 338 17.96 12.69 -21.77
CA ALA A 338 17.66 12.38 -23.16
C ALA A 338 17.22 13.62 -23.95
N CYS A 339 16.32 14.43 -23.39
CA CYS A 339 15.87 15.68 -23.98
C CYS A 339 16.99 16.72 -24.05
N MET A 340 17.72 16.93 -22.94
CA MET A 340 18.82 17.91 -22.88
C MET A 340 19.92 17.61 -23.90
N ARG A 341 20.30 16.33 -24.05
CA ARG A 341 21.32 15.92 -25.03
C ARG A 341 20.90 16.08 -26.48
N ARG A 342 19.59 16.18 -26.76
CA ARG A 342 19.06 16.44 -28.10
C ARG A 342 18.81 17.93 -28.36
N PHE A 343 18.51 18.71 -27.34
CA PHE A 343 18.28 20.15 -27.47
C PHE A 343 19.55 21.00 -27.37
N GLY A 344 20.58 20.55 -26.65
CA GLY A 344 21.80 21.33 -26.40
C GLY A 344 22.68 21.53 -27.65
N ASN A 345 23.42 22.65 -27.69
CA ASN A 345 24.38 22.95 -28.77
C ASN A 345 25.54 21.94 -28.87
N ASP A 346 25.86 21.24 -27.77
CA ASP A 346 26.90 20.22 -27.68
C ASP A 346 26.34 18.80 -27.90
N GLN A 347 25.64 18.58 -29.01
CA GLN A 347 25.20 17.24 -29.39
C GLN A 347 26.41 16.34 -29.65
N LEU A 348 26.59 15.31 -28.81
CA LEU A 348 27.59 14.26 -29.04
C LEU A 348 27.32 13.59 -30.38
N ARG A 349 28.24 13.78 -31.34
CA ARG A 349 28.07 13.24 -32.69
C ARG A 349 28.38 11.74 -32.72
N PRO A 350 27.65 10.97 -33.55
CA PRO A 350 27.97 9.56 -33.74
C PRO A 350 29.36 9.41 -34.39
N PRO A 351 30.00 8.24 -34.20
CA PRO A 351 31.34 7.99 -34.73
C PRO A 351 31.39 8.08 -36.25
N MET A 352 32.54 8.49 -36.79
CA MET A 352 32.71 8.68 -38.22
C MET A 352 32.89 7.33 -38.92
N VAL A 353 31.98 7.02 -39.84
CA VAL A 353 32.07 5.81 -40.67
C VAL A 353 32.89 6.11 -41.92
N ILE A 354 33.94 5.30 -42.13
CA ILE A 354 34.91 5.48 -43.22
C ILE A 354 34.29 5.19 -44.58
N ASN A 355 33.61 4.06 -44.71
CA ASN A 355 32.99 3.63 -45.96
C ASN A 355 31.46 3.73 -45.86
N MET A 356 30.87 4.77 -46.44
CA MET A 356 29.41 4.92 -46.57
C MET A 356 28.87 4.37 -47.89
N SER A 357 29.72 4.14 -48.90
CA SER A 357 29.33 3.49 -50.16
C SER A 357 28.87 2.04 -49.95
N GLN A 358 29.50 1.34 -48.98
CA GLN A 358 29.04 0.04 -48.55
C GLN A 358 27.75 0.20 -47.74
N GLY A 359 26.61 0.05 -48.42
CA GLY A 359 25.29 0.05 -47.81
C GLY A 359 25.16 -0.99 -46.68
N PHE A 360 24.08 -0.89 -45.92
CA PHE A 360 23.76 -1.90 -44.91
C PHE A 360 23.04 -3.07 -45.61
N PRO A 361 23.61 -4.29 -45.66
CA PRO A 361 22.92 -5.42 -46.29
C PRO A 361 21.56 -5.66 -45.61
N ARG A 362 20.49 -5.79 -46.39
CA ARG A 362 19.11 -5.86 -45.88
C ARG A 362 18.92 -6.93 -44.80
N GLU A 363 19.44 -8.13 -45.04
CA GLU A 363 19.40 -9.23 -44.07
C GLU A 363 20.09 -8.87 -42.73
N SER A 364 21.24 -8.18 -42.79
CA SER A 364 21.91 -7.74 -41.56
C SER A 364 21.10 -6.63 -40.88
N LEU A 365 20.49 -5.72 -41.65
CA LEU A 365 19.70 -4.61 -41.12
C LEU A 365 18.51 -5.14 -40.31
N GLU A 366 17.76 -6.09 -40.89
CA GLU A 366 16.62 -6.75 -40.27
C GLU A 366 17.03 -7.49 -38.98
N ARG A 367 18.17 -8.19 -38.97
CA ARG A 367 18.67 -8.89 -37.77
C ARG A 367 19.02 -7.94 -36.62
N TYR A 368 19.74 -6.85 -36.89
CA TYR A 368 20.15 -5.91 -35.82
C TYR A 368 18.99 -5.04 -35.34
N THR A 369 18.08 -4.65 -36.24
CA THR A 369 16.84 -3.93 -35.87
C THR A 369 15.96 -4.83 -35.01
N ALA A 370 15.71 -6.09 -35.42
CA ALA A 370 14.96 -7.05 -34.63
C ALA A 370 15.60 -7.29 -33.25
N ALA A 371 16.91 -7.50 -33.18
CA ALA A 371 17.60 -7.71 -31.91
C ALA A 371 17.48 -6.49 -30.97
N ALA A 372 17.60 -5.27 -31.50
CA ALA A 372 17.43 -4.05 -30.70
C ALA A 372 15.98 -3.92 -30.17
N VAL A 373 14.98 -4.16 -31.03
CA VAL A 373 13.57 -4.13 -30.65
C VAL A 373 13.25 -5.19 -29.60
N VAL A 374 13.76 -6.42 -29.76
CA VAL A 374 13.55 -7.51 -28.80
C VAL A 374 14.12 -7.15 -27.43
N ILE A 375 15.34 -6.59 -27.35
CA ILE A 375 15.92 -6.16 -26.06
C ILE A 375 15.10 -5.02 -25.45
N LEU A 376 14.65 -4.05 -26.25
CA LEU A 376 13.85 -2.93 -25.75
C LEU A 376 12.46 -3.35 -25.25
N LEU A 377 11.81 -4.32 -25.92
CA LEU A 377 10.50 -4.82 -25.52
C LEU A 377 10.62 -5.77 -24.32
N LEU A 378 11.44 -6.81 -24.43
CA LEU A 378 11.53 -7.85 -23.40
C LEU A 378 12.30 -7.39 -22.15
N GLY A 379 13.23 -6.45 -22.30
CA GLY A 379 14.01 -5.88 -21.21
C GLY A 379 13.36 -4.69 -20.51
N LEU A 380 12.14 -4.29 -20.91
CA LEU A 380 11.43 -3.17 -20.30
C LEU A 380 11.19 -3.45 -18.80
N PRO A 381 11.76 -2.66 -17.88
CA PRO A 381 11.70 -2.92 -16.44
C PRO A 381 10.40 -2.45 -15.75
N GLY A 382 9.41 -1.97 -16.51
CA GLY A 382 8.17 -1.41 -15.96
C GLY A 382 8.28 0.04 -15.48
N ALA A 383 7.15 0.62 -15.04
CA ALA A 383 7.07 2.01 -14.58
C ALA A 383 7.71 2.21 -13.19
N LEU A 384 7.61 1.20 -12.33
CA LEU A 384 8.21 1.12 -11.00
C LEU A 384 9.08 -0.15 -10.97
N PRO A 385 10.39 -0.07 -11.24
CA PRO A 385 11.26 -1.26 -11.24
C PRO A 385 11.55 -1.78 -9.82
N ALA A 386 11.42 -0.89 -8.84
CA ALA A 386 11.65 -1.13 -7.44
C ALA A 386 10.83 -0.12 -6.63
N SER A 387 10.14 -0.59 -5.59
CA SER A 387 9.45 0.25 -4.60
C SER A 387 9.60 -0.37 -3.21
N GLU A 388 9.45 0.45 -2.17
CA GLU A 388 9.27 -0.10 -0.83
C GLU A 388 7.86 -0.66 -0.73
N PHE A 389 7.69 -1.81 -0.06
CA PHE A 389 6.37 -2.37 0.19
C PHE A 389 5.76 -1.62 1.38
N GLU A 390 4.93 -0.63 1.06
CA GLU A 390 4.15 0.10 2.05
C GLU A 390 3.11 -0.84 2.68
N GLY A 391 2.81 -0.67 3.96
CA GLY A 391 1.88 -1.55 4.68
C GLY A 391 2.42 -2.96 4.94
N TRP A 392 3.74 -3.19 4.86
CA TRP A 392 4.32 -4.52 5.08
C TRP A 392 4.08 -5.11 6.48
N GLU A 393 3.83 -4.25 7.48
CA GLU A 393 3.48 -4.60 8.87
C GLU A 393 1.95 -4.66 9.11
N GLU A 394 1.14 -4.42 8.08
CA GLU A 394 -0.33 -4.45 8.21
C GLU A 394 -0.84 -5.87 8.44
N GLY A 395 -1.93 -5.95 9.19
CA GLY A 395 -2.55 -7.19 9.63
C GLY A 395 -3.40 -7.90 8.56
N LEU A 396 -4.50 -8.49 8.99
CA LEU A 396 -5.39 -9.24 8.10
C LEU A 396 -6.24 -8.35 7.19
N ASP A 397 -6.41 -8.75 5.92
CA ASP A 397 -7.38 -8.18 5.00
C ASP A 397 -8.77 -8.74 5.32
N ARG A 398 -9.71 -7.84 5.60
CA ARG A 398 -11.08 -8.14 6.00
C ARG A 398 -12.11 -7.65 4.99
N SER A 399 -11.65 -7.09 3.87
CA SER A 399 -12.53 -6.55 2.82
C SER A 399 -13.43 -7.63 2.20
N ALA A 400 -12.99 -8.88 2.19
CA ALA A 400 -13.73 -10.03 1.69
C ALA A 400 -14.67 -10.67 2.73
N TRP A 401 -14.67 -10.22 3.98
CA TRP A 401 -15.49 -10.81 5.03
C TRP A 401 -16.98 -10.41 4.83
N PRO A 402 -17.92 -11.33 5.06
CA PRO A 402 -19.34 -11.03 4.85
C PRO A 402 -19.83 -9.99 5.87
N SER A 403 -20.56 -8.98 5.40
CA SER A 403 -21.20 -7.99 6.28
C SER A 403 -22.57 -8.43 6.79
N SER A 404 -23.25 -9.30 6.04
CA SER A 404 -24.54 -9.87 6.41
C SER A 404 -24.73 -11.27 5.82
N ILE A 405 -25.49 -12.10 6.53
CA ILE A 405 -25.81 -13.46 6.12
C ILE A 405 -27.29 -13.77 6.41
N LEU A 406 -27.87 -14.64 5.59
CA LEU A 406 -29.21 -15.20 5.77
C LEU A 406 -29.06 -16.68 6.14
N VAL A 407 -29.67 -17.10 7.24
CA VAL A 407 -29.59 -18.45 7.81
C VAL A 407 -30.98 -19.02 7.97
N ASP A 408 -31.31 -20.06 7.20
CA ASP A 408 -32.62 -20.73 7.26
C ASP A 408 -32.72 -21.64 8.49
N GLU A 409 -31.96 -22.74 8.48
CA GLU A 409 -31.78 -23.63 9.63
C GLU A 409 -30.31 -23.63 10.08
N GLU A 410 -29.42 -23.83 9.11
CA GLU A 410 -27.98 -23.95 9.27
C GLU A 410 -27.30 -23.36 8.02
N GLN A 411 -26.28 -22.54 8.22
CA GLN A 411 -25.54 -21.91 7.12
C GLN A 411 -24.04 -21.95 7.43
N GLN A 412 -23.29 -22.56 6.52
CA GLN A 412 -21.84 -22.55 6.56
C GLN A 412 -21.30 -21.28 5.89
N ILE A 413 -20.35 -20.63 6.56
CA ILE A 413 -19.63 -19.46 6.07
C ILE A 413 -18.12 -19.70 6.12
N GLU A 414 -17.42 -19.12 5.16
CA GLU A 414 -15.95 -19.15 5.11
C GLU A 414 -15.41 -17.74 5.34
N ILE A 415 -14.59 -17.57 6.39
CA ILE A 415 -13.87 -16.33 6.68
C ILE A 415 -12.44 -16.50 6.13
N PRO A 416 -12.07 -15.82 5.03
CA PRO A 416 -10.71 -15.89 4.51
C PRO A 416 -9.72 -15.16 5.43
N LEU A 417 -8.59 -15.78 5.70
CA LEU A 417 -7.47 -15.21 6.44
C LEU A 417 -6.33 -14.93 5.47
N SER A 418 -6.37 -13.77 4.85
CA SER A 418 -5.33 -13.26 3.94
C SER A 418 -4.63 -12.05 4.57
N PRO A 419 -3.29 -12.02 4.65
CA PRO A 419 -2.57 -10.86 5.18
C PRO A 419 -2.51 -9.73 4.14
N ILE A 420 -2.56 -8.48 4.60
CA ILE A 420 -2.26 -7.31 3.77
C ILE A 420 -0.74 -7.19 3.60
N GLY A 421 -0.01 -7.33 4.72
CA GLY A 421 1.44 -7.21 4.78
C GLY A 421 2.22 -8.44 4.33
N ALA A 422 3.54 -8.38 4.53
CA ALA A 422 4.48 -9.44 4.15
C ALA A 422 4.87 -10.33 5.34
N GLU A 423 4.60 -9.90 6.57
CA GLU A 423 4.90 -10.68 7.76
C GLU A 423 3.95 -11.87 7.92
N VAL A 424 4.47 -12.91 8.59
CA VAL A 424 3.65 -14.05 8.99
C VAL A 424 2.79 -13.64 10.18
N LEU A 425 1.48 -13.83 10.06
CA LEU A 425 0.52 -13.48 11.09
C LEU A 425 0.08 -14.72 11.87
N SER A 426 0.06 -14.57 13.17
CA SER A 426 -0.45 -15.56 14.11
C SER A 426 -1.22 -14.82 15.18
N GLY A 427 -2.42 -15.29 15.48
CA GLY A 427 -3.36 -14.53 16.28
C GLY A 427 -4.59 -15.33 16.63
N GLU A 428 -5.60 -14.61 17.13
CA GLU A 428 -6.85 -15.19 17.57
C GLU A 428 -8.06 -14.29 17.26
N ILE A 429 -9.20 -14.94 17.09
CA ILE A 429 -10.47 -14.30 16.82
C ILE A 429 -11.46 -14.81 17.85
N TYR A 430 -12.06 -13.90 18.60
CA TYR A 430 -13.15 -14.20 19.53
C TYR A 430 -14.49 -13.87 18.90
N PHE A 431 -15.49 -14.70 19.17
CA PHE A 431 -16.83 -14.56 18.65
C PHE A 431 -17.79 -14.25 19.79
N GLU A 432 -18.47 -13.10 19.71
CA GLU A 432 -19.57 -12.72 20.60
C GLU A 432 -20.85 -12.59 19.78
N ILE A 433 -21.96 -13.08 20.33
CA ILE A 433 -23.28 -12.91 19.71
C ILE A 433 -24.01 -11.80 20.44
N ASP A 434 -24.41 -10.77 19.70
CA ASP A 434 -25.33 -9.72 20.12
C ASP A 434 -26.75 -10.09 19.69
N ASP A 435 -27.42 -10.86 20.56
CA ASP A 435 -28.80 -11.33 20.40
C ASP A 435 -29.65 -10.91 21.62
N PRO A 436 -30.08 -9.64 21.67
CA PRO A 436 -30.80 -9.08 22.83
C PRO A 436 -32.17 -9.75 23.07
N SER A 437 -32.74 -10.42 22.06
CA SER A 437 -34.01 -11.12 22.17
C SER A 437 -33.85 -12.62 22.51
N ASN A 438 -32.61 -13.08 22.70
CA ASN A 438 -32.26 -14.48 22.97
C ASN A 438 -32.98 -15.46 22.02
N SER A 439 -32.83 -15.18 20.73
CA SER A 439 -33.44 -15.88 19.59
C SER A 439 -32.86 -17.27 19.34
N GLY A 440 -31.80 -17.65 20.07
CA GLY A 440 -31.18 -18.98 20.02
C GLY A 440 -30.14 -19.14 18.91
N TRP A 441 -29.44 -18.05 18.54
CA TRP A 441 -28.33 -18.13 17.60
C TRP A 441 -27.11 -18.80 18.22
N GLU A 442 -26.52 -19.75 17.50
CA GLU A 442 -25.31 -20.45 17.93
C GLU A 442 -24.26 -20.47 16.81
N ILE A 443 -22.99 -20.26 17.17
CA ILE A 443 -21.85 -20.37 16.25
C ILE A 443 -21.13 -21.69 16.57
N LEU A 444 -21.13 -22.59 15.60
CA LEU A 444 -20.45 -23.87 15.66
C LEU A 444 -19.15 -23.81 14.84
N GLY A 445 -18.12 -24.45 15.37
CA GLY A 445 -16.89 -24.74 14.62
C GLY A 445 -17.06 -25.93 13.67
N SER A 446 -15.99 -26.25 12.95
CA SER A 446 -15.92 -27.41 12.04
C SER A 446 -16.19 -28.77 12.71
N ASN A 447 -16.01 -28.85 14.03
CA ASN A 447 -16.24 -30.06 14.82
C ASN A 447 -17.71 -30.24 15.26
N GLY A 448 -18.56 -29.24 15.02
CA GLY A 448 -19.97 -29.22 15.47
C GLY A 448 -20.18 -28.77 16.92
N ASP A 449 -19.11 -28.39 17.63
CA ASP A 449 -19.18 -27.81 18.97
C ASP A 449 -19.25 -26.26 18.90
N SER A 450 -19.85 -25.63 19.91
CA SER A 450 -19.89 -24.16 20.05
C SER A 450 -18.48 -23.58 20.13
N ILE A 451 -18.16 -22.61 19.27
CA ILE A 451 -16.85 -21.96 19.23
C ILE A 451 -16.91 -20.57 19.86
N LEU A 452 -16.06 -20.34 20.86
CA LEU A 452 -15.91 -19.03 21.50
C LEU A 452 -14.73 -18.25 20.93
N TYR A 453 -13.69 -18.96 20.50
CA TYR A 453 -12.51 -18.36 19.90
C TYR A 453 -11.84 -19.32 18.91
N TYR A 454 -11.10 -18.76 17.95
CA TYR A 454 -10.30 -19.49 16.98
C TYR A 454 -8.89 -18.92 16.95
N ARG A 455 -7.88 -19.79 17.10
CA ARG A 455 -6.46 -19.42 16.99
C ARG A 455 -5.93 -19.83 15.63
N PHE A 456 -5.32 -18.89 14.91
CA PHE A 456 -4.61 -19.15 13.68
C PHE A 456 -3.11 -18.93 13.86
N ASP A 457 -2.31 -19.69 13.13
CA ASP A 457 -0.86 -19.61 13.20
C ASP A 457 -0.28 -19.74 11.79
N GLY A 458 0.72 -18.91 11.47
CA GLY A 458 1.48 -19.07 10.24
C GLY A 458 0.80 -18.55 8.98
N VAL A 459 -0.19 -17.65 9.07
CA VAL A 459 -0.89 -17.10 7.90
C VAL A 459 0.02 -16.13 7.15
N MET A 460 0.21 -16.35 5.84
CA MET A 460 1.13 -15.56 5.01
C MET A 460 0.62 -15.44 3.56
N GLN A 461 1.17 -14.51 2.77
CA GLN A 461 0.72 -14.26 1.38
C GLN A 461 0.74 -15.49 0.45
N SER A 462 1.59 -16.48 0.73
CA SER A 462 1.69 -17.71 -0.08
C SER A 462 0.87 -18.88 0.46
N GLU A 463 0.41 -18.80 1.70
CA GLU A 463 -0.38 -19.81 2.38
C GLU A 463 -1.46 -19.09 3.18
N GLU A 464 -2.53 -18.73 2.47
CA GLU A 464 -3.72 -18.13 3.06
C GLU A 464 -4.48 -19.17 3.88
N GLY A 465 -5.05 -18.72 5.00
CA GLY A 465 -5.93 -19.55 5.82
C GLY A 465 -7.40 -19.30 5.50
N SER A 466 -8.28 -20.18 5.96
CA SER A 466 -9.70 -19.88 6.07
C SER A 466 -10.31 -20.53 7.30
N ILE A 467 -11.33 -19.90 7.85
CA ILE A 467 -12.11 -20.42 8.97
C ILE A 467 -13.48 -20.79 8.44
N LEU A 468 -13.86 -22.05 8.63
CA LEU A 468 -15.21 -22.51 8.36
C LEU A 468 -16.03 -22.41 9.64
N LEU A 469 -16.97 -21.48 9.65
CA LEU A 469 -17.94 -21.31 10.72
C LEU A 469 -19.30 -21.82 10.25
N ASN A 470 -20.04 -22.41 11.17
CA ASN A 470 -21.37 -22.89 10.89
C ASN A 470 -22.34 -22.21 11.85
N ILE A 471 -23.30 -21.48 11.31
CA ILE A 471 -24.21 -20.67 12.10
C ILE A 471 -25.56 -21.35 12.03
N GLN A 472 -26.09 -21.68 13.20
CA GLN A 472 -27.37 -22.36 13.33
C GLN A 472 -28.32 -21.55 14.21
N LYS A 473 -29.61 -21.75 13.98
CA LYS A 473 -30.65 -21.23 14.85
C LYS A 473 -31.32 -22.38 15.60
N ASN A 474 -31.22 -22.36 16.92
CA ASN A 474 -31.90 -23.33 17.76
C ASN A 474 -33.40 -23.01 17.82
N MET A 475 -34.18 -23.71 16.98
CA MET A 475 -35.62 -23.49 16.84
C MET A 475 -36.39 -23.95 18.08
N SER A 476 -36.52 -23.08 19.07
CA SER A 476 -37.62 -23.16 20.03
C SER A 476 -38.85 -22.46 19.42
N SER A 477 -39.99 -23.15 19.40
CA SER A 477 -41.20 -22.72 18.67
C SER A 477 -41.95 -21.51 19.27
N LEU A 478 -41.37 -20.81 20.24
CA LEU A 478 -42.04 -19.73 20.98
C LEU A 478 -41.47 -18.32 20.72
N ILE A 479 -40.30 -18.18 20.09
CA ILE A 479 -39.65 -16.87 19.92
C ILE A 479 -39.58 -16.54 18.42
N PRO A 480 -40.17 -15.42 17.95
CA PRO A 480 -40.11 -15.02 16.55
C PRO A 480 -38.65 -14.80 16.15
N ALA A 481 -38.33 -15.07 14.88
CA ALA A 481 -36.97 -14.83 14.40
C ALA A 481 -36.61 -13.35 14.54
N HIS A 482 -35.47 -13.07 15.18
CA HIS A 482 -34.91 -11.75 15.28
C HIS A 482 -33.45 -11.75 14.79
N PRO A 483 -33.04 -10.76 13.98
CA PRO A 483 -31.66 -10.63 13.55
C PRO A 483 -30.69 -10.40 14.72
N ALA A 484 -29.57 -11.12 14.71
CA ALA A 484 -28.48 -10.92 15.67
C ALA A 484 -27.25 -10.34 14.98
N ARG A 485 -26.31 -9.79 15.75
CA ARG A 485 -24.98 -9.39 15.24
C ARG A 485 -23.92 -10.31 15.82
N ILE A 486 -23.09 -10.90 14.98
CA ILE A 486 -21.86 -11.55 15.42
C ILE A 486 -20.77 -10.50 15.45
N ILE A 487 -20.22 -10.24 16.62
CA ILE A 487 -19.07 -9.36 16.84
C ILE A 487 -17.83 -10.24 16.90
N MET A 488 -16.88 -9.98 16.03
CA MET A 488 -15.60 -10.68 15.95
C MET A 488 -14.50 -9.75 16.43
N THR A 489 -13.95 -10.02 17.61
CA THR A 489 -12.77 -9.31 18.12
C THR A 489 -11.52 -10.03 17.60
N VAL A 490 -10.80 -9.39 16.68
CA VAL A 490 -9.64 -9.93 15.98
C VAL A 490 -8.37 -9.34 16.55
N ASP A 491 -7.47 -10.21 17.01
CA ASP A 491 -6.09 -9.88 17.36
C ASP A 491 -5.16 -10.67 16.44
N ASP A 492 -4.56 -9.98 15.48
CA ASP A 492 -3.63 -10.56 14.51
C ASP A 492 -2.16 -10.47 14.93
N GLY A 493 -1.90 -10.12 16.20
CA GLY A 493 -0.56 -9.91 16.75
C GLY A 493 0.05 -8.55 16.37
N LYS A 494 -0.65 -7.75 15.54
CA LYS A 494 -0.26 -6.38 15.17
C LYS A 494 -1.26 -5.36 15.66
N THR A 495 -2.54 -5.62 15.39
CA THR A 495 -3.64 -4.71 15.71
C THR A 495 -4.83 -5.47 16.28
N ILE A 496 -5.51 -4.85 17.24
CA ILE A 496 -6.76 -5.36 17.80
C ILE A 496 -7.89 -4.52 17.23
N SER A 497 -8.92 -5.19 16.72
CA SER A 497 -10.03 -4.51 16.05
C SER A 497 -11.24 -5.42 15.98
N GLN A 498 -12.40 -4.83 15.75
CA GLN A 498 -13.66 -5.56 15.69
C GLN A 498 -14.24 -5.54 14.27
N ASN A 499 -14.83 -6.66 13.88
CA ASN A 499 -15.68 -6.75 12.70
C ASN A 499 -17.05 -7.28 13.08
N GLN A 500 -18.09 -6.90 12.34
CA GLN A 500 -19.46 -7.33 12.62
C GLN A 500 -20.09 -8.03 11.41
N ILE A 501 -20.91 -9.04 11.68
CA ILE A 501 -21.73 -9.75 10.69
C ILE A 501 -23.17 -9.70 11.17
N LEU A 502 -24.07 -9.13 10.35
CA LEU A 502 -25.51 -9.19 10.61
C LEU A 502 -26.05 -10.57 10.21
N VAL A 503 -26.66 -11.28 11.15
CA VAL A 503 -27.26 -12.59 10.94
C VAL A 503 -28.77 -12.43 10.92
N THR A 504 -29.40 -12.86 9.83
CA THR A 504 -30.85 -12.81 9.63
C THR A 504 -31.37 -14.22 9.36
N ALA A 505 -32.64 -14.48 9.67
CA ALA A 505 -33.32 -15.70 9.26
C ALA A 505 -34.43 -15.36 8.25
N PRO A 506 -34.75 -16.25 7.30
CA PRO A 506 -35.94 -16.14 6.48
C PRO A 506 -37.16 -16.42 7.37
N ALA A 507 -37.64 -15.38 8.05
CA ALA A 507 -38.97 -15.39 8.65
C ALA A 507 -39.92 -14.57 7.78
N GLY A 508 -41.23 -14.74 8.01
CA GLY A 508 -42.23 -13.82 7.47
C GLY A 508 -41.98 -12.38 7.93
N SER A 509 -42.97 -11.50 7.82
CA SER A 509 -42.80 -10.07 8.15
C SER A 509 -42.16 -9.87 9.54
N SER A 510 -40.95 -9.30 9.57
CA SER A 510 -40.09 -9.17 10.75
C SER A 510 -39.14 -7.96 10.66
N PRO A 511 -38.57 -7.49 11.79
CA PRO A 511 -37.43 -6.58 11.77
C PRO A 511 -36.25 -7.15 10.97
N PHE A 512 -35.58 -6.28 10.22
CA PHE A 512 -34.36 -6.62 9.47
C PHE A 512 -33.08 -6.19 10.21
N SER A 513 -33.20 -5.24 11.14
CA SER A 513 -32.09 -4.73 11.96
C SER A 513 -32.11 -5.29 13.38
N ALA A 514 -30.92 -5.56 13.94
CA ALA A 514 -30.77 -6.13 15.29
C ALA A 514 -31.06 -5.13 16.44
N SER A 515 -31.09 -3.84 16.15
CA SER A 515 -31.33 -2.75 17.11
C SER A 515 -31.90 -1.52 16.41
N TRP A 516 -32.53 -0.63 17.17
CA TRP A 516 -32.85 0.71 16.69
C TRP A 516 -31.58 1.55 16.54
N MET A 517 -31.57 2.39 15.49
CA MET A 517 -30.50 3.33 15.20
C MET A 517 -31.02 4.75 15.37
N MET A 518 -30.34 5.56 16.19
CA MET A 518 -30.66 6.98 16.32
C MET A 518 -30.38 7.72 15.00
N ALA A 519 -31.36 8.43 14.48
CA ALA A 519 -31.21 9.22 13.27
C ALA A 519 -30.33 10.45 13.54
N THR A 520 -29.39 10.72 12.64
CA THR A 520 -28.38 11.79 12.77
C THR A 520 -29.03 13.14 13.09
N ASN A 521 -28.58 13.79 14.17
CA ASN A 521 -29.06 15.10 14.65
C ASN A 521 -30.54 15.18 15.04
N SER A 522 -31.16 14.04 15.41
CA SER A 522 -32.52 14.00 15.95
C SER A 522 -32.60 13.07 17.15
N SER A 523 -33.66 13.19 17.95
CA SER A 523 -33.97 12.23 19.00
C SER A 523 -34.70 10.99 18.47
N VAL A 524 -34.97 10.90 17.16
CA VAL A 524 -35.75 9.82 16.57
C VAL A 524 -34.90 8.57 16.40
N ALA A 525 -35.42 7.40 16.79
CA ALA A 525 -34.78 6.11 16.54
C ALA A 525 -35.53 5.36 15.44
N CYS A 526 -34.82 4.79 14.47
CA CYS A 526 -35.42 4.09 13.34
C CYS A 526 -34.94 2.64 13.26
N LEU A 527 -35.81 1.79 12.74
CA LEU A 527 -35.62 0.36 12.54
C LEU A 527 -36.03 -0.01 11.12
N ASP A 528 -35.21 -0.79 10.45
CA ASP A 528 -35.55 -1.31 9.14
C ASP A 528 -36.43 -2.55 9.31
N ILE A 529 -37.60 -2.53 8.65
CA ILE A 529 -38.58 -3.61 8.69
C ILE A 529 -38.88 -4.08 7.27
N GLU A 530 -39.15 -5.38 7.13
CA GLU A 530 -39.47 -6.02 5.86
C GLU A 530 -40.78 -6.79 5.99
N THR A 531 -41.68 -6.58 5.03
CA THR A 531 -42.98 -7.30 4.96
C THR A 531 -42.93 -8.29 3.80
N THR A 532 -43.01 -9.59 4.09
CA THR A 532 -42.87 -10.65 3.09
C THR A 532 -44.12 -10.79 2.22
N SER A 533 -43.95 -11.26 0.98
CA SER A 533 -45.08 -11.47 0.06
C SER A 533 -46.10 -12.46 0.62
N GLY A 534 -47.37 -12.06 0.70
CA GLY A 534 -48.45 -12.85 1.28
C GLY A 534 -48.64 -12.77 2.82
N ASP A 535 -47.85 -11.96 3.53
CA ASP A 535 -47.96 -11.68 4.98
C ASP A 535 -48.12 -10.16 5.21
N SER A 536 -49.17 -9.57 4.63
CA SER A 536 -49.48 -8.13 4.80
C SER A 536 -50.04 -7.85 6.18
N GLY A 537 -49.71 -6.68 6.74
CA GLY A 537 -50.16 -6.30 8.08
C GLY A 537 -49.76 -4.88 8.47
N THR A 538 -50.15 -4.48 9.67
CA THR A 538 -49.88 -3.17 10.24
C THR A 538 -48.81 -3.25 11.32
N TRP A 539 -47.81 -2.37 11.24
CA TRP A 539 -46.79 -2.17 12.27
C TRP A 539 -47.22 -1.05 13.21
N SER A 540 -47.25 -1.32 14.51
CA SER A 540 -47.64 -0.34 15.52
C SER A 540 -46.80 -0.47 16.79
N VAL A 541 -46.69 0.65 17.53
CA VAL A 541 -46.10 0.73 18.85
C VAL A 541 -47.09 1.42 19.78
N ASN A 542 -47.34 0.79 20.93
CA ASN A 542 -48.27 1.30 21.93
C ASN A 542 -47.57 1.48 23.28
N ASP A 543 -47.07 2.68 23.55
CA ASP A 543 -46.34 3.00 24.78
C ASP A 543 -46.57 4.46 25.23
N PRO A 544 -46.71 4.75 26.55
CA PRO A 544 -46.93 6.11 27.04
C PRO A 544 -45.73 7.07 26.88
N PHE A 545 -44.50 6.57 26.70
CA PHE A 545 -43.27 7.37 26.55
C PHE A 545 -42.74 7.44 25.12
N TRP A 546 -43.35 6.71 24.17
CA TRP A 546 -42.91 6.67 22.78
C TRP A 546 -44.05 7.01 21.83
N THR A 547 -43.78 7.85 20.85
CA THR A 547 -44.73 8.14 19.76
C THR A 547 -44.23 7.54 18.45
N SER A 548 -45.14 6.89 17.72
CA SER A 548 -44.90 6.33 16.40
C SER A 548 -46.12 6.57 15.51
N GLU A 549 -45.93 6.53 14.18
CA GLU A 549 -47.03 6.50 13.23
C GLU A 549 -47.21 5.06 12.75
N ASP A 550 -48.44 4.53 12.83
CA ASP A 550 -48.75 3.20 12.32
C ASP A 550 -48.41 3.10 10.83
N MET A 551 -47.71 2.03 10.45
CA MET A 551 -47.19 1.87 9.09
C MET A 551 -47.74 0.61 8.43
N THR A 552 -48.25 0.78 7.21
CA THR A 552 -48.61 -0.32 6.30
C THR A 552 -47.65 -0.28 5.12
N ILE A 553 -47.03 -1.42 4.81
CA ILE A 553 -45.94 -1.52 3.84
C ILE A 553 -46.39 -2.34 2.63
N GLU A 554 -45.98 -1.93 1.42
CA GLU A 554 -46.20 -2.73 0.22
C GLU A 554 -45.37 -4.02 0.28
N GLU A 555 -45.98 -5.16 -0.06
CA GLU A 555 -45.33 -6.47 -0.01
C GLU A 555 -43.97 -6.49 -0.74
N GLY A 556 -42.95 -7.07 -0.09
CA GLY A 556 -41.61 -7.21 -0.65
C GLY A 556 -40.78 -5.92 -0.66
N THR A 557 -41.23 -4.86 0.02
CA THR A 557 -40.46 -3.63 0.19
C THR A 557 -39.91 -3.48 1.60
N ARG A 558 -38.73 -2.85 1.70
CA ARG A 558 -38.12 -2.45 2.96
C ARG A 558 -38.50 -1.01 3.27
N SER A 559 -38.85 -0.74 4.51
CA SER A 559 -39.18 0.60 4.99
C SER A 559 -38.57 0.85 6.36
N ASN A 560 -38.39 2.13 6.68
CA ASN A 560 -37.86 2.57 7.96
C ASN A 560 -39.02 2.90 8.88
N PHE A 561 -39.20 2.13 9.95
CA PHE A 561 -40.16 2.41 11.00
C PHE A 561 -39.46 3.21 12.10
N CYS A 562 -39.98 4.39 12.43
CA CYS A 562 -39.31 5.32 13.33
C CYS A 562 -40.16 5.65 14.55
N ILE A 563 -39.52 5.74 15.70
CA ILE A 563 -40.10 6.09 16.99
C ILE A 563 -39.44 7.36 17.53
N THR A 564 -40.23 8.19 18.20
CA THR A 564 -39.72 9.38 18.88
C THR A 564 -39.84 9.19 20.39
N PRO A 565 -38.71 9.21 21.13
CA PRO A 565 -38.70 9.18 22.58
C PRO A 565 -39.24 10.51 23.11
N LEU A 566 -40.05 10.43 24.14
CA LEU A 566 -40.42 11.58 24.94
C LEU A 566 -39.55 11.62 26.20
N PRO A 567 -39.46 12.76 26.92
CA PRO A 567 -38.59 12.88 28.09
C PRO A 567 -38.82 11.75 29.11
N GLY A 568 -37.74 11.06 29.48
CA GLY A 568 -37.75 9.91 30.39
C GLY A 568 -37.89 8.55 29.70
N ALA A 569 -38.19 8.49 28.39
CA ALA A 569 -38.40 7.25 27.66
C ALA A 569 -37.15 6.35 27.61
N ILE A 570 -35.98 6.94 27.32
CA ILE A 570 -34.71 6.20 27.21
C ILE A 570 -34.16 5.89 28.61
N GLU A 571 -34.23 6.86 29.51
CA GLU A 571 -33.60 6.77 30.82
C GLU A 571 -34.34 5.81 31.76
N GLY A 572 -35.67 5.74 31.66
CA GLY A 572 -36.49 4.81 32.44
C GLY A 572 -36.81 3.48 31.75
N ALA A 573 -36.30 3.25 30.54
CA ALA A 573 -36.42 1.95 29.89
C ALA A 573 -35.59 0.87 30.61
N GLU A 574 -36.06 -0.37 30.51
CA GLU A 574 -35.26 -1.55 30.84
C GLU A 574 -34.02 -1.61 29.94
N ARG A 575 -32.97 -2.29 30.39
CA ARG A 575 -31.68 -2.35 29.68
C ARG A 575 -31.26 -3.78 29.40
N ASP A 576 -30.56 -3.97 28.29
CA ASP A 576 -29.94 -5.26 27.96
C ASP A 576 -28.60 -5.45 28.70
N ASP A 577 -27.98 -6.63 28.50
CA ASP A 577 -26.70 -6.99 29.13
C ASP A 577 -25.55 -6.03 28.76
N ARG A 578 -25.66 -5.30 27.65
CA ARG A 578 -24.68 -4.28 27.21
C ARG A 578 -25.07 -2.88 27.68
N GLY A 579 -26.06 -2.76 28.58
CA GLY A 579 -26.53 -1.50 29.14
C GLY A 579 -27.37 -0.66 28.18
N ARG A 580 -27.72 -1.11 26.97
CA ARG A 580 -28.54 -0.33 26.03
C ARG A 580 -30.00 -0.33 26.48
N ALA A 581 -30.66 0.82 26.40
CA ALA A 581 -32.09 0.93 26.65
C ALA A 581 -32.88 0.11 25.63
N LEU A 582 -33.79 -0.73 26.11
CA LEU A 582 -34.76 -1.45 25.31
C LEU A 582 -35.84 -0.47 24.84
N GLY A 583 -36.05 -0.43 23.53
CA GLY A 583 -37.13 0.33 22.92
C GLY A 583 -38.51 -0.25 23.30
N PRO A 584 -39.59 0.43 22.88
CA PRO A 584 -40.94 -0.03 23.15
C PRO A 584 -41.25 -1.31 22.36
N LEU A 585 -42.25 -2.06 22.84
CA LEU A 585 -42.69 -3.30 22.19
C LEU A 585 -43.30 -2.99 20.82
N ILE A 586 -42.69 -3.52 19.77
CA ILE A 586 -43.16 -3.43 18.39
C ILE A 586 -44.15 -4.56 18.15
N THR A 587 -45.29 -4.25 17.56
CA THR A 587 -46.31 -5.24 17.21
C THR A 587 -46.54 -5.23 15.70
N PHE A 588 -46.46 -6.42 15.10
CA PHE A 588 -46.94 -6.65 13.73
C PHE A 588 -48.25 -7.43 13.79
N THR A 589 -49.32 -6.82 13.29
CA THR A 589 -50.64 -7.44 13.22
C THR A 589 -50.96 -7.79 11.77
N PRO A 590 -51.00 -9.09 11.41
CA PRO A 590 -51.29 -9.53 10.04
C PRO A 590 -52.78 -9.34 9.68
N ASP A 591 -53.06 -9.11 8.40
CA ASP A 591 -54.42 -8.86 7.89
C ASP A 591 -55.28 -10.14 7.85
N VAL A 592 -54.64 -11.32 7.73
CA VAL A 592 -55.32 -12.60 7.49
C VAL A 592 -55.83 -13.25 8.78
N ASP A 593 -54.98 -13.36 9.82
CA ASP A 593 -55.33 -13.93 11.13
C ASP A 593 -54.72 -13.09 12.28
N PRO A 594 -55.32 -11.93 12.60
CA PRO A 594 -54.78 -11.02 13.61
C PRO A 594 -54.82 -11.59 15.03
N GLU A 595 -55.67 -12.58 15.33
CA GLU A 595 -55.82 -13.11 16.69
C GLU A 595 -54.74 -14.14 17.06
N ASN A 596 -54.22 -14.90 16.09
CA ASN A 596 -53.23 -15.95 16.35
C ASN A 596 -51.82 -15.66 15.82
N ASP A 597 -51.67 -14.82 14.79
CA ASP A 597 -50.38 -14.61 14.11
C ASP A 597 -49.72 -13.25 14.42
N THR A 598 -50.22 -12.53 15.42
CA THR A 598 -49.59 -11.28 15.88
C THR A 598 -48.20 -11.57 16.48
N LYS A 599 -47.18 -10.84 16.02
CA LYS A 599 -45.78 -10.98 16.44
C LYS A 599 -45.33 -9.75 17.22
N HIS A 600 -44.47 -9.97 18.21
CA HIS A 600 -43.93 -8.90 19.05
C HIS A 600 -42.41 -8.96 19.13
N TRP A 601 -41.77 -7.79 19.12
CA TRP A 601 -40.32 -7.65 19.31
C TRP A 601 -40.00 -6.48 20.23
N GLN A 602 -39.00 -6.66 21.09
CA GLN A 602 -38.46 -5.60 21.93
C GLN A 602 -36.95 -5.53 21.70
N LEU A 603 -36.49 -4.42 21.12
CA LEU A 603 -35.13 -4.29 20.58
C LEU A 603 -34.38 -3.16 21.28
N PRO A 604 -33.06 -3.30 21.52
CA PRO A 604 -32.27 -2.24 22.13
C PRO A 604 -32.05 -1.06 21.18
N ILE A 605 -31.75 0.10 21.75
CA ILE A 605 -31.44 1.33 21.03
C ILE A 605 -29.94 1.56 21.09
N THR A 606 -29.24 1.51 19.95
CA THR A 606 -27.79 1.75 19.92
C THR A 606 -27.48 3.21 20.26
N GLY A 607 -26.51 3.44 21.15
CA GLY A 607 -26.13 4.79 21.60
C GLY A 607 -26.87 5.30 22.84
N SER A 608 -27.75 4.47 23.42
CA SER A 608 -28.52 4.78 24.62
C SER A 608 -27.86 4.27 25.93
N GLU A 609 -26.62 3.80 25.86
CA GLU A 609 -25.88 3.29 27.01
C GLU A 609 -25.74 4.37 28.11
N PRO A 610 -25.72 4.00 29.40
CA PRO A 610 -25.39 4.91 30.48
C PRO A 610 -24.02 5.51 30.25
N TRP A 611 -23.73 6.63 30.89
CA TRP A 611 -22.48 7.33 30.65
C TRP A 611 -21.88 7.89 31.93
N ILE A 612 -20.58 8.18 31.84
CA ILE A 612 -19.77 8.76 32.90
C ILE A 612 -18.98 9.95 32.35
N ILE A 613 -18.81 10.98 33.18
CA ILE A 613 -18.12 12.22 32.81
C ILE A 613 -16.64 12.10 33.12
N ALA A 614 -15.79 12.37 32.14
CA ALA A 614 -14.34 12.42 32.30
C ALA A 614 -13.84 13.87 32.41
N SER A 615 -14.04 14.53 33.56
CA SER A 615 -13.52 15.88 33.77
C SER A 615 -11.98 15.88 33.72
N ASN A 616 -11.40 16.69 32.84
CA ASN A 616 -9.95 16.72 32.58
C ASN A 616 -9.34 15.34 32.23
N LYS A 617 -10.11 14.45 31.59
CA LYS A 617 -9.68 13.10 31.19
C LYS A 617 -9.33 12.17 32.36
N VAL A 618 -9.86 12.45 33.56
CA VAL A 618 -9.66 11.62 34.75
C VAL A 618 -11.00 11.26 35.36
N ILE A 619 -11.19 9.98 35.67
CA ILE A 619 -12.35 9.44 36.38
C ILE A 619 -11.86 8.79 37.66
N THR A 620 -12.39 9.21 38.80
CA THR A 620 -12.26 8.45 40.05
C THR A 620 -13.30 7.35 40.06
N VAL A 621 -12.88 6.09 40.12
CA VAL A 621 -13.77 4.93 39.99
C VAL A 621 -14.76 4.92 41.15
N PRO A 622 -16.08 4.94 40.90
CA PRO A 622 -17.10 4.86 41.94
C PRO A 622 -17.10 3.51 42.64
N SER A 623 -17.66 3.47 43.84
CA SER A 623 -17.89 2.23 44.60
C SER A 623 -18.74 1.21 43.86
N TRP A 624 -19.76 1.64 43.10
CA TRP A 624 -20.62 0.76 42.31
C TRP A 624 -19.91 0.14 41.09
N MET A 625 -18.84 0.79 40.60
CA MET A 625 -18.01 0.27 39.50
C MET A 625 -16.81 -0.53 40.01
N ALA A 626 -16.38 -0.30 41.26
CA ALA A 626 -15.24 -0.95 41.90
C ALA A 626 -15.57 -2.38 42.40
N VAL A 627 -16.09 -3.23 41.52
CA VAL A 627 -16.44 -4.62 41.87
C VAL A 627 -15.16 -5.47 42.03
N PRO A 628 -14.94 -6.13 43.18
CA PRO A 628 -13.74 -6.94 43.42
C PRO A 628 -13.52 -8.01 42.34
N ASN A 629 -12.27 -8.24 41.94
CA ASN A 629 -11.83 -9.18 40.89
C ASN A 629 -12.34 -8.95 39.46
N SER A 630 -13.19 -7.95 39.22
CA SER A 630 -13.64 -7.61 37.86
C SER A 630 -12.53 -6.89 37.06
N THR A 631 -12.69 -6.85 35.74
CA THR A 631 -11.74 -6.18 34.84
C THR A 631 -12.42 -5.00 34.16
N ILE A 632 -11.75 -3.85 34.17
CA ILE A 632 -12.17 -2.67 33.41
C ILE A 632 -11.47 -2.70 32.06
N ILE A 633 -12.27 -2.68 30.99
CA ILE A 633 -11.83 -2.70 29.60
C ILE A 633 -12.29 -1.40 28.93
N TYR A 634 -11.44 -0.85 28.07
CA TYR A 634 -11.75 0.32 27.26
C TYR A 634 -11.75 -0.04 25.78
N GLY A 635 -12.70 0.53 25.03
CA GLY A 635 -12.67 0.52 23.57
C GLY A 635 -12.98 1.89 22.98
N SER A 636 -12.51 2.11 21.76
CA SER A 636 -12.75 3.35 21.01
C SER A 636 -14.21 3.50 20.61
N GLY A 637 -14.64 4.72 20.29
CA GLY A 637 -16.02 5.01 19.90
C GLY A 637 -16.52 4.25 18.65
N ASP A 638 -15.61 3.77 17.80
CA ASP A 638 -15.92 3.01 16.59
C ASP A 638 -16.11 1.50 16.85
N THR A 639 -15.90 1.06 18.09
CA THR A 639 -16.02 -0.35 18.51
C THR A 639 -17.23 -0.55 19.42
N TYR A 640 -17.72 -1.78 19.51
CA TYR A 640 -18.77 -2.17 20.43
C TYR A 640 -18.19 -2.59 21.78
N PRO A 641 -18.91 -2.33 22.89
CA PRO A 641 -18.56 -2.88 24.19
C PRO A 641 -18.38 -4.39 24.14
N SER A 642 -17.25 -4.85 24.67
CA SER A 642 -16.83 -6.25 24.71
C SER A 642 -16.14 -6.55 26.04
N CYS A 643 -16.40 -7.74 26.57
CA CYS A 643 -15.71 -8.28 27.75
C CYS A 643 -14.56 -9.23 27.38
N VAL A 644 -14.23 -9.34 26.10
CA VAL A 644 -13.15 -10.20 25.61
C VAL A 644 -11.78 -9.57 25.90
N LEU A 645 -10.89 -10.39 26.46
CA LEU A 645 -9.47 -10.08 26.63
C LEU A 645 -8.65 -11.00 25.74
N THR A 646 -7.85 -10.44 24.84
CA THR A 646 -6.95 -11.20 23.97
C THR A 646 -5.62 -11.48 24.68
N GLU A 647 -4.83 -12.43 24.19
CA GLU A 647 -3.52 -12.82 24.74
C GLU A 647 -2.55 -11.62 24.81
N THR A 648 -2.65 -10.67 23.88
CA THR A 648 -1.82 -9.46 23.89
C THR A 648 -2.28 -8.42 24.92
N GLN A 649 -3.54 -8.48 25.36
CA GLN A 649 -4.12 -7.58 26.36
C GLN A 649 -4.00 -8.16 27.77
N THR A 650 -2.78 -8.18 28.32
CA THR A 650 -2.59 -8.61 29.70
C THR A 650 -3.15 -7.56 30.66
N PRO A 651 -4.17 -7.89 31.50
CA PRO A 651 -4.74 -6.92 32.42
C PRO A 651 -3.70 -6.55 33.49
N HIS A 652 -3.55 -5.26 33.74
CA HIS A 652 -2.66 -4.77 34.77
C HIS A 652 -3.22 -5.15 36.14
N THR A 653 -2.40 -5.83 36.95
CA THR A 653 -2.74 -6.16 38.33
C THR A 653 -2.08 -5.19 39.28
N PHE A 654 -2.87 -4.70 40.22
CA PHE A 654 -2.47 -3.70 41.19
C PHE A 654 -1.36 -4.16 42.17
N THR A 655 -0.39 -3.28 42.43
CA THR A 655 0.72 -3.51 43.40
C THR A 655 0.97 -2.27 44.30
N GLY A 656 0.09 -1.90 45.25
CA GLY A 656 0.43 -0.81 46.20
C GLY A 656 -0.72 -0.04 46.87
N GLY A 657 -0.57 1.29 47.03
CA GLY A 657 -1.60 2.23 47.53
C GLY A 657 -2.38 2.92 46.39
N SER A 658 -2.86 4.16 46.51
CA SER A 658 -3.67 4.85 45.46
C SER A 658 -3.15 4.65 44.02
N LEU A 659 -4.00 4.19 43.09
CA LEU A 659 -3.62 3.85 41.72
C LEU A 659 -4.01 4.95 40.73
N ASN A 660 -3.03 5.48 39.99
CA ASN A 660 -3.27 6.29 38.80
C ASN A 660 -2.92 5.45 37.57
N TRP A 661 -3.92 5.04 36.78
CA TRP A 661 -3.74 4.15 35.63
C TRP A 661 -4.26 4.78 34.34
N THR A 662 -3.64 4.48 33.20
CA THR A 662 -4.14 4.91 31.88
C THR A 662 -4.80 3.73 31.19
N ILE A 663 -6.11 3.78 30.97
CA ILE A 663 -6.86 2.61 30.51
C ILE A 663 -6.58 2.24 29.05
N GLU A 664 -6.08 3.19 28.23
CA GLU A 664 -5.67 2.93 26.85
C GLU A 664 -4.48 1.99 26.73
N SER A 665 -3.58 1.94 27.74
CA SER A 665 -2.37 1.13 27.64
C SER A 665 -2.61 -0.35 27.88
N SER A 666 -3.48 -0.67 28.84
CA SER A 666 -3.98 -2.03 29.02
C SER A 666 -5.21 -2.04 29.95
N PRO A 667 -6.03 -3.10 29.88
CA PRO A 667 -7.14 -3.30 30.80
C PRO A 667 -6.68 -3.34 32.25
N LEU A 668 -7.55 -2.97 33.19
CA LEU A 668 -7.23 -2.94 34.62
C LEU A 668 -8.01 -4.00 35.38
N LYS A 669 -7.31 -4.90 36.08
CA LYS A 669 -7.97 -5.83 37.01
C LYS A 669 -8.12 -5.20 38.38
N LEU A 670 -9.35 -5.14 38.88
CA LEU A 670 -9.68 -4.50 40.14
C LEU A 670 -9.21 -5.33 41.36
N PRO A 671 -8.61 -4.69 42.37
CA PRO A 671 -8.15 -5.36 43.58
C PRO A 671 -9.32 -5.84 44.45
N ASN A 672 -9.05 -6.79 45.34
CA ASN A 672 -10.03 -7.25 46.34
C ASN A 672 -10.20 -6.27 47.51
N GLU A 673 -9.24 -5.37 47.71
CA GLU A 673 -9.30 -4.36 48.76
C GLU A 673 -9.88 -3.05 48.21
N SER A 674 -10.67 -2.35 49.02
CA SER A 674 -11.22 -1.05 48.65
C SER A 674 -10.10 -0.01 48.57
N VAL A 675 -9.71 0.35 47.35
CA VAL A 675 -8.68 1.35 47.05
C VAL A 675 -9.28 2.43 46.17
N GLU A 676 -8.86 3.67 46.37
CA GLU A 676 -9.20 4.78 45.49
C GLU A 676 -8.41 4.65 44.17
N ILE A 677 -9.13 4.56 43.05
CA ILE A 677 -8.57 4.34 41.71
C ILE A 677 -8.90 5.54 40.84
N ASN A 678 -7.89 6.17 40.29
CA ASN A 678 -8.03 7.25 39.32
C ASN A 678 -7.63 6.71 37.93
N LEU A 679 -8.61 6.63 37.04
CA LEU A 679 -8.44 6.22 35.65
C LEU A 679 -8.25 7.45 34.77
N ARG A 680 -7.15 7.48 34.04
CA ARG A 680 -6.97 8.39 32.93
C ARG A 680 -7.60 7.78 31.69
N VAL A 681 -8.59 8.47 31.14
CA VAL A 681 -9.43 7.97 30.03
C VAL A 681 -9.42 8.95 28.85
N PRO A 682 -9.77 8.48 27.64
CA PRO A 682 -9.87 9.35 26.46
C PRO A 682 -11.11 10.26 26.53
N GLN A 683 -11.30 11.11 25.51
CA GLN A 683 -12.46 12.03 25.47
C GLN A 683 -13.77 11.34 25.12
N GLU A 684 -13.68 10.26 24.32
CA GLU A 684 -14.81 9.50 23.82
C GLU A 684 -14.45 8.01 23.82
N GLY A 685 -15.46 7.16 23.73
CA GLY A 685 -15.32 5.69 23.76
C GLY A 685 -16.26 5.07 24.78
N TRP A 686 -15.99 3.82 25.12
CA TRP A 686 -16.76 3.08 26.12
C TRP A 686 -15.84 2.38 27.13
N ILE A 687 -16.41 2.11 28.29
CA ILE A 687 -15.79 1.35 29.38
C ILE A 687 -16.73 0.22 29.74
N ALA A 688 -16.23 -1.01 29.75
CA ALA A 688 -16.95 -2.17 30.26
C ALA A 688 -16.28 -2.66 31.55
N VAL A 689 -17.10 -2.98 32.55
CA VAL A 689 -16.68 -3.71 33.74
C VAL A 689 -17.16 -5.15 33.57
N CYS A 690 -16.24 -6.09 33.63
CA CYS A 690 -16.49 -7.46 33.24
C CYS A 690 -16.07 -8.45 34.34
N ASP A 691 -16.89 -9.48 34.57
CA ASP A 691 -16.50 -10.69 35.29
C ASP A 691 -16.27 -11.82 34.28
N GLY A 692 -15.01 -12.05 33.92
CA GLY A 692 -14.70 -12.91 32.78
C GLY A 692 -15.27 -12.34 31.49
N LEU A 693 -16.19 -13.08 30.86
CA LEU A 693 -16.86 -12.69 29.61
C LEU A 693 -18.24 -12.02 29.84
N GLU A 694 -18.70 -11.95 31.08
CA GLU A 694 -20.01 -11.38 31.41
C GLU A 694 -19.88 -9.88 31.73
N PHE A 695 -20.81 -9.08 31.22
CA PHE A 695 -20.90 -7.66 31.54
C PHE A 695 -21.48 -7.48 32.95
N ILE A 696 -20.78 -6.72 33.77
CA ILE A 696 -21.32 -6.14 35.00
C ILE A 696 -21.92 -4.77 34.68
N GLU A 697 -21.15 -3.93 33.99
CA GLU A 697 -21.56 -2.58 33.59
C GLU A 697 -20.95 -2.22 32.23
N SER A 698 -21.68 -1.43 31.43
CA SER A 698 -21.19 -0.87 30.19
C SER A 698 -21.56 0.61 30.12
N LEU A 699 -20.54 1.47 29.97
CA LEU A 699 -20.66 2.91 30.10
C LEU A 699 -20.02 3.60 28.90
N ARG A 700 -20.66 4.64 28.37
CA ARG A 700 -20.03 5.58 27.43
C ARG A 700 -19.28 6.67 28.17
N ILE A 701 -18.15 7.07 27.62
CA ILE A 701 -17.40 8.24 28.11
C ILE A 701 -17.96 9.48 27.41
N ARG A 702 -18.30 10.50 28.20
CA ARG A 702 -18.70 11.82 27.68
C ARG A 702 -17.87 12.92 28.33
N ASP A 703 -17.67 13.99 27.58
CA ASP A 703 -17.14 15.24 28.11
C ASP A 703 -18.28 16.10 28.67
N GLY A 704 -18.00 16.86 29.73
CA GLY A 704 -19.02 17.63 30.44
C GLY A 704 -18.53 18.15 31.80
N PRO A 705 -19.37 18.92 32.51
CA PRO A 705 -19.02 19.44 33.83
C PRO A 705 -18.82 18.27 34.80
N GLY A 706 -17.70 18.28 35.53
CA GLY A 706 -17.29 17.20 36.45
C GLY A 706 -18.28 16.98 37.60
N ALA A 707 -19.33 16.24 37.30
CA ALA A 707 -20.34 15.79 38.24
C ALA A 707 -20.44 14.27 38.19
N MET A 708 -20.54 13.65 39.36
CA MET A 708 -20.56 12.21 39.51
C MET A 708 -21.58 11.80 40.57
N LEU A 709 -22.22 10.66 40.37
CA LEU A 709 -23.18 10.09 41.33
C LEU A 709 -22.53 8.94 42.10
N GLU A 710 -22.79 8.90 43.41
CA GLU A 710 -22.16 7.90 44.30
C GLU A 710 -22.70 6.48 44.12
N LEU A 711 -23.92 6.32 43.60
CA LEU A 711 -24.66 5.03 43.60
C LEU A 711 -25.23 4.61 42.24
N SER A 712 -24.97 5.36 41.17
CA SER A 712 -25.54 5.09 39.84
C SER A 712 -24.69 5.73 38.73
N PRO A 713 -24.69 5.21 37.50
CA PRO A 713 -24.25 5.95 36.33
C PRO A 713 -25.23 7.09 35.96
N MET A 714 -24.81 7.97 35.05
CA MET A 714 -25.67 9.02 34.50
C MET A 714 -26.48 8.53 33.30
N GLY A 715 -27.60 9.21 33.00
CA GLY A 715 -28.48 8.83 31.89
C GLY A 715 -29.37 7.62 32.15
N VAL A 716 -29.57 7.25 33.42
CA VAL A 716 -30.47 6.17 33.86
C VAL A 716 -31.43 6.71 34.91
N ALA A 717 -32.65 6.17 34.94
CA ALA A 717 -33.63 6.48 35.96
C ALA A 717 -33.15 6.04 37.34
N ILE A 718 -33.25 6.94 38.31
CA ILE A 718 -32.78 6.72 39.67
C ILE A 718 -33.96 6.29 40.54
N GLN A 719 -33.83 5.13 41.17
CA GLN A 719 -34.87 4.51 42.00
C GLN A 719 -34.74 4.86 43.50
N TYR A 720 -33.73 5.65 43.88
CA TYR A 720 -33.43 6.00 45.26
C TYR A 720 -34.04 7.35 45.65
N GLU A 721 -34.62 7.42 46.84
CA GLU A 721 -35.17 8.68 47.39
C GLU A 721 -34.08 9.66 47.85
N SER A 722 -32.86 9.19 48.09
CA SER A 722 -31.73 10.01 48.56
C SER A 722 -30.48 9.69 47.76
N ILE A 723 -29.90 10.72 47.16
CA ILE A 723 -28.80 10.59 46.19
C ILE A 723 -27.72 11.59 46.55
N VAL A 724 -26.47 11.18 46.40
CA VAL A 724 -25.31 12.04 46.60
C VAL A 724 -24.71 12.40 45.25
N ILE A 725 -24.67 13.70 44.96
CA ILE A 725 -24.00 14.27 43.79
C ILE A 725 -22.67 14.85 44.24
N ILE A 726 -21.58 14.44 43.59
CA ILE A 726 -20.22 14.87 43.88
C ILE A 726 -19.79 15.80 42.74
N ASN A 727 -19.46 17.05 43.09
CA ASN A 727 -18.77 17.96 42.17
C ASN A 727 -17.27 17.66 42.22
N THR A 728 -16.71 17.17 41.12
CA THR A 728 -15.28 16.84 40.98
C THR A 728 -14.46 18.01 40.43
N GLU A 729 -15.10 19.16 40.14
CA GLU A 729 -14.42 20.36 39.68
C GLU A 729 -14.06 21.31 40.81
N ASN A 730 -13.04 22.13 40.51
CA ASN A 730 -12.64 23.27 41.34
C ASN A 730 -13.55 24.50 41.12
N VAL A 731 -14.69 24.35 40.44
CA VAL A 731 -15.65 25.43 40.14
C VAL A 731 -17.04 25.03 40.64
N THR A 732 -17.84 26.01 41.06
CA THR A 732 -19.22 25.75 41.51
C THR A 732 -20.11 25.49 40.31
N LEU A 733 -20.87 24.40 40.34
CA LEU A 733 -21.78 24.02 39.25
C LEU A 733 -23.24 24.37 39.63
N PRO A 734 -24.02 25.02 38.74
CA PRO A 734 -25.44 25.23 38.96
C PRO A 734 -26.20 23.90 38.87
N LEU A 735 -27.18 23.72 39.76
CA LEU A 735 -28.11 22.58 39.76
C LEU A 735 -29.49 23.06 39.30
N LEU A 736 -29.86 22.67 38.08
CA LEU A 736 -31.12 23.03 37.45
C LEU A 736 -32.17 21.93 37.66
N ARG A 737 -33.44 22.29 37.54
CA ARG A 737 -34.58 21.37 37.61
C ARG A 737 -35.41 21.52 36.34
N ASP A 738 -35.64 20.42 35.64
CA ASP A 738 -36.48 20.36 34.46
C ASP A 738 -37.67 19.43 34.69
N TRP A 739 -38.86 19.88 34.28
CA TRP A 739 -40.13 19.19 34.55
C TRP A 739 -40.85 18.94 33.23
N SER A 740 -41.22 17.70 32.99
CA SER A 740 -41.78 17.24 31.72
C SER A 740 -42.94 16.25 31.93
N GLY A 741 -43.78 16.08 30.90
CA GLY A 741 -44.91 15.14 30.92
C GLY A 741 -46.28 15.78 31.10
N ASP A 742 -47.29 14.96 31.38
CA ASP A 742 -48.72 15.33 31.37
C ASP A 742 -49.15 16.05 32.66
N ALA A 743 -48.40 15.86 33.74
CA ALA A 743 -48.62 16.50 35.03
C ALA A 743 -47.30 17.05 35.62
N PRO A 744 -46.79 18.18 35.12
CA PRO A 744 -45.49 18.75 35.54
C PRO A 744 -45.56 19.50 36.89
N SER A 745 -46.52 19.21 37.77
CA SER A 745 -46.77 20.01 38.99
C SER A 745 -45.85 19.65 40.16
N LEU A 746 -45.59 20.66 41.00
CA LEU A 746 -44.94 20.52 42.33
C LEU A 746 -45.73 19.63 43.31
N ASP A 747 -46.97 19.29 42.97
CA ASP A 747 -47.84 18.50 43.84
C ASP A 747 -47.50 17.00 43.79
N ILE A 748 -46.87 16.53 42.70
CA ILE A 748 -46.50 15.11 42.51
C ILE A 748 -45.10 14.80 43.05
N TRP A 749 -44.20 15.79 43.00
CA TRP A 749 -42.79 15.63 43.36
C TRP A 749 -42.39 16.57 44.49
N SER A 750 -41.85 16.01 45.57
CA SER A 750 -41.22 16.76 46.65
C SER A 750 -39.69 16.63 46.53
N VAL A 751 -39.03 17.74 46.18
CA VAL A 751 -37.58 17.80 45.91
C VAL A 751 -36.89 18.72 46.91
N SER A 752 -35.96 18.18 47.68
CA SER A 752 -35.05 18.92 48.56
C SER A 752 -33.63 18.86 47.99
N ALA A 753 -33.23 19.92 47.29
CA ALA A 753 -31.90 20.07 46.68
C ALA A 753 -31.45 21.55 46.74
N PRO A 754 -30.15 21.84 46.91
CA PRO A 754 -29.62 23.20 46.79
C PRO A 754 -29.54 23.63 45.32
N ASP A 755 -29.53 24.94 45.04
CA ASP A 755 -29.45 25.44 43.66
C ASP A 755 -28.02 25.44 43.07
N ILE A 756 -26.99 25.19 43.90
CA ILE A 756 -25.57 25.21 43.52
C ILE A 756 -24.83 24.05 44.19
N LEU A 757 -23.97 23.37 43.44
CA LEU A 757 -23.00 22.39 43.92
C LEU A 757 -21.66 23.09 44.19
N ASN A 758 -21.23 23.06 45.45
CA ASN A 758 -19.94 23.64 45.84
C ASN A 758 -18.76 22.83 45.29
N GLN A 759 -17.63 23.51 45.10
CA GLN A 759 -16.38 22.94 44.56
C GLN A 759 -15.90 21.76 45.43
N ASN A 760 -15.57 20.61 44.83
CA ASN A 760 -15.06 19.41 45.52
C ASN A 760 -15.90 18.97 46.74
N GLN A 761 -17.22 19.21 46.72
CA GLN A 761 -18.13 18.81 47.80
C GLN A 761 -19.19 17.85 47.29
N SER A 762 -19.55 16.90 48.15
CA SER A 762 -20.71 16.03 47.97
C SER A 762 -21.96 16.72 48.52
N THR A 763 -23.06 16.60 47.80
CA THR A 763 -24.35 17.20 48.13
C THR A 763 -25.42 16.12 48.16
N LEU A 764 -26.17 16.06 49.26
CA LEU A 764 -27.32 15.16 49.39
C LEU A 764 -28.57 15.81 48.78
N VAL A 765 -29.20 15.09 47.87
CA VAL A 765 -30.48 15.45 47.24
C VAL A 765 -31.52 14.41 47.65
N THR A 766 -32.66 14.87 48.15
CA THR A 766 -33.77 13.99 48.55
C THR A 766 -34.99 14.27 47.68
N ILE A 767 -35.55 13.22 47.08
CA ILE A 767 -36.65 13.27 46.13
C ILE A 767 -37.67 12.22 46.51
N THR A 768 -38.93 12.63 46.64
CA THR A 768 -40.07 11.73 46.86
C THR A 768 -41.17 12.02 45.86
N SER A 769 -41.81 10.98 45.33
CA SER A 769 -42.94 11.09 44.40
C SER A 769 -44.20 10.41 44.95
N GLU A 770 -45.37 10.95 44.60
CA GLU A 770 -46.64 10.28 44.88
C GLU A 770 -46.81 9.05 43.97
N LYS A 771 -47.11 7.88 44.58
CA LYS A 771 -47.34 6.63 43.86
C LYS A 771 -48.84 6.38 43.75
N GLU A 772 -49.47 6.94 42.73
CA GLU A 772 -50.87 6.63 42.38
C GLU A 772 -50.94 5.60 41.24
N GLU A 773 -52.00 4.79 41.22
CA GLU A 773 -52.24 3.82 40.14
C GLU A 773 -52.52 4.56 38.81
N GLY A 774 -51.72 4.26 37.78
CA GLY A 774 -51.85 4.86 36.44
C GLY A 774 -50.88 6.01 36.13
N LEU A 775 -50.04 6.40 37.08
CA LEU A 775 -48.94 7.36 36.89
C LEU A 775 -47.58 6.65 36.75
N HIS A 776 -46.83 7.03 35.72
CA HIS A 776 -45.43 6.64 35.55
C HIS A 776 -44.52 7.82 35.85
N ASN A 777 -43.78 7.73 36.95
CA ASN A 777 -42.87 8.75 37.45
C ASN A 777 -41.42 8.33 37.18
N ILE A 778 -40.69 9.09 36.38
CA ILE A 778 -39.29 8.85 36.01
C ILE A 778 -38.47 10.06 36.42
N PHE A 779 -37.37 9.81 37.14
CA PHE A 779 -36.43 10.82 37.57
C PHE A 779 -35.01 10.40 37.17
N TRP A 780 -34.25 11.30 36.53
CA TRP A 780 -32.87 11.06 36.14
C TRP A 780 -32.05 12.34 36.17
N ILE A 781 -30.73 12.18 36.17
CA ILE A 781 -29.78 13.31 36.18
C ILE A 781 -29.05 13.33 34.85
N SER A 782 -29.00 14.52 34.25
CA SER A 782 -28.25 14.81 33.02
C SER A 782 -27.35 16.03 33.22
N THR A 783 -26.52 16.32 32.22
CA THR A 783 -25.66 17.52 32.21
C THR A 783 -25.83 18.29 30.92
N THR A 784 -25.70 19.61 31.03
CA THR A 784 -25.43 20.52 29.92
C THR A 784 -23.93 20.84 29.90
N ASP A 785 -23.49 21.74 29.02
CA ASP A 785 -22.08 22.17 28.97
C ASP A 785 -21.59 22.83 30.28
N GLU A 786 -22.50 23.45 31.05
CA GLU A 786 -22.13 24.25 32.23
C GLU A 786 -22.93 23.91 33.51
N ALA A 787 -23.91 23.02 33.45
CA ALA A 787 -24.84 22.76 34.56
C ALA A 787 -25.23 21.29 34.68
N VAL A 788 -25.55 20.86 35.90
CA VAL A 788 -26.21 19.57 36.20
C VAL A 788 -27.71 19.80 36.23
N VAL A 789 -28.50 18.92 35.61
CA VAL A 789 -29.96 19.04 35.51
C VAL A 789 -30.63 17.84 36.17
N LEU A 790 -31.52 18.12 37.11
CA LEU A 790 -32.46 17.16 37.69
C LEU A 790 -33.71 17.11 36.81
N ASN A 791 -33.94 16.02 36.10
CA ASN A 791 -35.06 15.88 35.17
C ASN A 791 -36.16 15.02 35.78
N PHE A 792 -37.38 15.51 35.71
CA PHE A 792 -38.58 14.85 36.23
C PHE A 792 -39.58 14.67 35.09
N ALA A 793 -40.06 13.45 34.90
CA ALA A 793 -41.11 13.15 33.93
C ALA A 793 -42.25 12.37 34.61
N THR A 794 -43.48 12.86 34.45
CA THR A 794 -44.70 12.17 34.91
C THR A 794 -45.68 12.01 33.76
N ARG A 795 -46.11 10.77 33.50
CA ARG A 795 -47.04 10.46 32.41
C ARG A 795 -48.17 9.54 32.82
N CYS A 796 -49.30 9.71 32.14
CA CYS A 796 -50.46 8.85 32.31
C CYS A 796 -50.32 7.59 31.45
N THR A 797 -50.97 6.50 31.86
CA THR A 797 -51.26 5.39 30.95
C THR A 797 -52.19 5.83 29.80
N LEU A 798 -52.24 5.07 28.70
CA LEU A 798 -52.99 5.38 27.47
C LEU A 798 -54.53 5.54 27.63
N GLY A 799 -55.06 5.43 28.85
CA GLY A 799 -56.45 5.74 29.22
C GLY A 799 -56.65 7.11 29.90
N GLY A 800 -55.58 7.88 30.11
CA GLY A 800 -55.58 9.16 30.83
C GLY A 800 -55.27 9.01 32.33
N CYS A 801 -54.91 10.13 32.96
CA CYS A 801 -54.82 10.23 34.43
C CYS A 801 -56.24 10.43 34.96
N GLY A 802 -56.74 9.48 35.76
CA GLY A 802 -58.09 9.49 36.33
C GLY A 802 -58.25 10.49 37.46
#